data_AF-A0AAV0NJ43-F1
#
_entry.id   AF-A0AAV0NJ43-F1
#
_cell.length_a   1.000
_cell.length_b   1.000
_cell.length_c   1.000
_cell.angle_alpha   90.00
_cell.angle_beta   90.00
_cell.angle_gamma   90.00
#
_symmetry.space_group_name_H-M   'P 1'
#
loop_
_entity.id
_entity.type
_entity.pdbx_description
1 polymer ?
#
loop_
_entity_poly.entity_id
_entity_poly.type
_entity_poly.pdbx_seq_one_letter_code
_entity_poly.pdbx_strand_id
1 'polypeptide(L)'
;MSNTKPPFLSLREIDHFIFFNTTPSVLSSSPPMSPTVMWRNGEITRKDNDSGPRCVPSLPRGFSCGGFCPRSYASVAEAVSSQTDLEEDVSFTEEVQELVQELRKEQRKETARKRWERIAPGMGWRKYEMLKRRQVKIETEAWERAANEYRELLKEMCEQKLAPNLPYMKSLFLGWFEPLRDAIHKEQELIRQGKCRAAYAPYFNHLPADMTCVITMHKLVGLMMTVGEHGSARVVPAAITIGDAIEQEIRIHNFLEKTKKKKDAKVEKSEGDESGVVEKEQEKLRRKVTELIRKQKLPAVRRIVKGYDESRPWSQEAKAKVGSRLIELLIHSAYIQPPADQLCEGPPDIRPAFIHTVLSITKADKKTSRRYGVIKCDPVVLKGLERSARHMVIPYMPMLVPPVKWMGYDKGAYFFLPSYIMRTHGSKQQREAMKIASKAQLEQVFEALDTLGGTKWRVNKRVLDVVDRIWNSGGRLAHLVDRDDVPLPEKPDTEDETLLKKWKWKLRNAKKENRERHSLRCDTELKLSVARKMKDEEGFYYPHNVDFRGRAYPMHPYLNHLGSDMCRGILEFAEGRPLGNVGLRWLKIHLANLYAGGVDKLSYEGRVSFTENHLDEIFDSADKPLEGNRWWLRAEDPFQCLAACINLSEALRSSSSETYVSYLPIHQDGSCNGLQHYAALGRDKLGAAAVNLMAGEKPADVYSGIAARVLDIMREDAQKDPTSFPDALQARALLDQVDRKLVKQTVMTSVYGVTYIGARDQIMRRLKERGTQLDDSQTFGASCYAAKVTLTALEEMFEAARSIMSWLGECAKIIASENQPVRWTTPLGLPVVQPYRKLGRHLIKTSLQVLTLQRETEKVMVKRQRTAFPPNFVHSLDGSHMMMTAIACKRAGMNFAGVHDSFWTHACDVDQLNTILREKFIELYDAPILENLLESFEESFPTLTFPPLPERGDFDLREVLHSTYFFN
;
A
#
# COMPACT_ATOMS: atom_id res chain seq x y z
N MET A 1 54.57 -7.23 -7.94
CA MET A 1 53.79 -6.41 -8.88
C MET A 1 52.34 -6.89 -8.85
N SER A 2 51.43 -6.09 -8.32
CA SER A 2 50.12 -6.54 -7.81
C SER A 2 49.02 -5.59 -8.27
N ASN A 3 47.98 -6.11 -8.94
CA ASN A 3 46.99 -5.30 -9.66
C ASN A 3 45.54 -5.64 -9.23
N THR A 4 45.26 -5.42 -7.94
CA THR A 4 43.97 -5.70 -7.29
C THR A 4 43.12 -4.43 -7.15
N LYS A 5 41.93 -4.40 -7.76
CA LYS A 5 40.99 -3.28 -7.72
C LYS A 5 39.81 -3.57 -6.78
N PRO A 6 39.35 -2.60 -5.95
CA PRO A 6 38.22 -2.79 -5.03
C PRO A 6 36.85 -2.66 -5.73
N PRO A 7 35.83 -3.41 -5.30
CA PRO A 7 34.47 -3.38 -5.86
C PRO A 7 33.59 -2.24 -5.30
N PHE A 8 32.37 -2.13 -5.84
CA PHE A 8 31.50 -0.96 -5.71
C PHE A 8 30.50 -1.03 -4.54
N LEU A 9 30.41 0.04 -3.76
CA LEU A 9 29.35 0.25 -2.75
C LEU A 9 28.12 0.94 -3.37
N SER A 10 26.93 0.42 -3.07
CA SER A 10 25.65 1.13 -3.22
C SER A 10 24.65 0.59 -2.20
N LEU A 11 24.11 1.46 -1.34
CA LEU A 11 23.05 1.12 -0.39
C LEU A 11 21.77 1.88 -0.74
N ARG A 12 20.66 1.14 -0.71
CA ARG A 12 19.28 1.64 -0.62
C ARG A 12 18.76 1.24 0.76
N GLU A 13 17.97 2.09 1.37
CA GLU A 13 17.02 1.74 2.43
C GLU A 13 15.71 2.51 2.13
N ILE A 14 14.61 2.22 2.83
CA ILE A 14 13.25 2.67 2.46
C ILE A 14 12.79 2.10 1.10
N ASP A 15 12.82 0.77 0.93
CA ASP A 15 12.03 0.09 -0.12
C ASP A 15 11.86 -1.42 0.18
N HIS A 16 11.38 -1.76 1.40
CA HIS A 16 11.40 -3.13 1.93
C HIS A 16 10.03 -3.83 2.03
N PHE A 17 9.07 -3.48 1.15
CA PHE A 17 7.96 -4.38 0.78
C PHE A 17 7.67 -4.50 -0.74
N ILE A 18 8.62 -4.15 -1.62
CA ILE A 18 8.52 -4.37 -3.09
C ILE A 18 9.80 -5.06 -3.62
N PHE A 19 9.93 -6.36 -3.37
CA PHE A 19 11.23 -7.07 -3.53
C PHE A 19 11.56 -7.61 -4.94
N PHE A 20 11.14 -6.94 -6.02
CA PHE A 20 11.42 -7.38 -7.40
C PHE A 20 12.26 -6.41 -8.23
N ASN A 21 13.58 -6.49 -8.01
CA ASN A 21 14.60 -6.08 -8.98
C ASN A 21 15.59 -7.24 -9.22
N THR A 22 15.80 -7.60 -10.49
CA THR A 22 16.74 -8.65 -10.92
C THR A 22 17.75 -8.11 -11.93
N THR A 23 19.04 -8.25 -11.63
CA THR A 23 20.13 -8.06 -12.62
C THR A 23 20.85 -9.38 -12.91
N PRO A 24 21.27 -9.65 -14.16
CA PRO A 24 21.69 -10.99 -14.58
C PRO A 24 23.21 -11.23 -14.66
N SER A 25 23.59 -12.49 -14.43
CA SER A 25 24.78 -13.17 -14.98
C SER A 25 24.35 -14.18 -16.06
N VAL A 26 25.22 -14.43 -17.04
CA VAL A 26 24.98 -15.20 -18.28
C VAL A 26 26.32 -15.70 -18.82
N LEU A 27 26.37 -16.92 -19.36
CA LEU A 27 27.25 -17.51 -20.42
C LEU A 27 26.96 -19.04 -20.42
N SER A 28 27.07 -19.85 -21.48
CA SER A 28 27.36 -19.71 -22.93
C SER A 28 26.73 -20.95 -23.67
N SER A 29 26.86 -21.30 -24.97
CA SER A 29 27.28 -20.63 -26.22
C SER A 29 26.88 -21.46 -27.48
N SER A 30 26.14 -20.84 -28.42
CA SER A 30 26.29 -21.02 -29.89
C SER A 30 25.82 -22.39 -30.52
N PRO A 31 25.89 -22.63 -31.86
CA PRO A 31 24.71 -23.06 -32.66
C PRO A 31 25.06 -24.19 -33.70
N PRO A 32 24.47 -24.32 -34.92
CA PRO A 32 23.16 -23.91 -35.48
C PRO A 32 22.35 -25.10 -36.10
N MET A 33 21.14 -24.84 -36.63
CA MET A 33 20.60 -25.36 -37.92
C MET A 33 19.08 -25.05 -38.06
N SER A 34 18.54 -25.14 -39.29
CA SER A 34 17.16 -24.80 -39.70
C SER A 34 16.89 -25.32 -41.13
N PRO A 35 15.66 -25.35 -41.71
CA PRO A 35 14.30 -25.15 -41.19
C PRO A 35 13.36 -26.33 -41.60
N THR A 36 12.19 -26.04 -42.22
CA THR A 36 11.23 -26.98 -42.92
C THR A 36 10.24 -27.69 -41.96
N VAL A 37 8.95 -27.32 -41.84
CA VAL A 37 7.81 -27.27 -42.79
C VAL A 37 7.25 -28.65 -43.19
N MET A 38 6.06 -29.02 -42.70
CA MET A 38 4.95 -29.49 -43.55
C MET A 38 3.59 -29.60 -42.85
N TRP A 39 2.55 -29.76 -43.68
CA TRP A 39 1.11 -29.67 -43.41
C TRP A 39 0.46 -31.02 -43.02
N ARG A 40 -0.67 -30.97 -42.29
CA ARG A 40 -2.04 -31.43 -42.68
C ARG A 40 -2.97 -31.27 -41.45
N ASN A 41 -4.16 -30.68 -41.56
CA ASN A 41 -5.40 -31.11 -42.23
C ASN A 41 -5.99 -32.41 -41.67
N GLY A 42 -7.22 -32.32 -41.14
CA GLY A 42 -7.97 -33.42 -40.52
C GLY A 42 -9.29 -32.92 -39.93
N GLU A 43 -10.30 -32.73 -40.78
CA GLU A 43 -11.69 -32.43 -40.38
C GLU A 43 -12.43 -33.73 -39.97
N ILE A 44 -13.62 -33.63 -39.34
CA ILE A 44 -14.91 -34.29 -39.75
C ILE A 44 -15.95 -34.44 -38.59
N THR A 45 -17.05 -33.68 -38.75
CA THR A 45 -18.49 -33.90 -38.38
C THR A 45 -19.01 -34.43 -37.02
N ARG A 46 -19.93 -33.61 -36.44
CA ARG A 46 -21.35 -33.88 -36.06
C ARG A 46 -21.81 -35.28 -35.58
N LYS A 47 -22.56 -35.28 -34.47
CA LYS A 47 -24.05 -35.45 -34.31
C LYS A 47 -24.39 -35.27 -32.82
N ASP A 48 -25.53 -34.78 -32.29
CA ASP A 48 -26.93 -34.49 -32.66
C ASP A 48 -27.89 -35.33 -31.79
N ASN A 49 -28.90 -34.67 -31.18
CA ASN A 49 -30.11 -35.22 -30.52
C ASN A 49 -29.93 -36.02 -29.19
N ASP A 50 -30.94 -36.22 -28.31
CA ASP A 50 -32.36 -35.79 -28.33
C ASP A 50 -32.94 -35.44 -26.92
N SER A 51 -34.27 -35.38 -26.80
CA SER A 51 -35.13 -34.85 -25.74
C SER A 51 -35.93 -35.94 -24.97
N GLY A 52 -36.58 -35.60 -23.84
CA GLY A 52 -37.50 -36.52 -23.12
C GLY A 52 -37.92 -36.07 -21.70
N PRO A 53 -39.20 -36.19 -21.22
CA PRO A 53 -39.61 -35.50 -19.98
C PRO A 53 -40.55 -36.24 -18.97
N ARG A 54 -40.79 -35.57 -17.82
CA ARG A 54 -42.01 -35.52 -16.95
C ARG A 54 -42.28 -36.51 -15.78
N CYS A 55 -43.06 -35.97 -14.82
CA CYS A 55 -43.99 -36.56 -13.82
C CYS A 55 -43.58 -36.69 -12.34
N VAL A 56 -44.62 -36.73 -11.48
CA VAL A 56 -44.66 -36.65 -9.99
C VAL A 56 -45.53 -37.81 -9.47
N PRO A 57 -45.52 -38.20 -8.16
CA PRO A 57 -46.67 -37.81 -7.31
C PRO A 57 -46.48 -37.75 -5.76
N SER A 58 -47.40 -37.02 -5.11
CA SER A 58 -48.07 -37.29 -3.80
C SER A 58 -47.36 -37.25 -2.42
N LEU A 59 -48.18 -36.90 -1.42
CA LEU A 59 -47.96 -36.68 0.04
C LEU A 59 -48.74 -37.76 0.85
N PRO A 60 -48.52 -38.00 2.18
CA PRO A 60 -49.35 -37.29 3.20
C PRO A 60 -48.85 -37.16 4.68
N ARG A 61 -49.15 -35.99 5.28
CA ARG A 61 -49.70 -35.68 6.65
C ARG A 61 -49.03 -36.12 7.98
N GLY A 62 -48.96 -35.16 8.93
CA GLY A 62 -48.83 -35.38 10.39
C GLY A 62 -48.94 -34.08 11.23
N PHE A 63 -50.01 -33.94 12.03
CA PHE A 63 -50.45 -32.88 12.98
C PHE A 63 -49.36 -32.06 13.74
N SER A 64 -49.42 -30.72 13.91
CA SER A 64 -50.35 -29.79 14.66
C SER A 64 -49.90 -29.49 16.12
N CYS A 65 -50.17 -28.36 16.80
CA CYS A 65 -50.90 -27.12 16.50
C CYS A 65 -50.33 -25.96 17.37
N GLY A 66 -50.06 -24.76 16.85
CA GLY A 66 -50.86 -23.55 17.16
C GLY A 66 -50.14 -22.58 18.12
N GLY A 67 -50.37 -21.26 18.12
CA GLY A 67 -51.08 -20.42 17.16
C GLY A 67 -51.38 -19.01 17.73
N PHE A 68 -51.10 -17.94 16.98
CA PHE A 68 -51.66 -16.60 17.19
C PHE A 68 -51.60 -15.77 15.89
N CYS A 69 -52.65 -14.98 15.63
CA CYS A 69 -52.80 -14.10 14.47
C CYS A 69 -53.72 -12.93 14.87
N PRO A 70 -53.62 -11.75 14.23
CA PRO A 70 -54.83 -11.28 13.55
C PRO A 70 -54.64 -10.45 12.26
N ARG A 71 -55.71 -10.47 11.46
CA ARG A 71 -56.17 -9.46 10.47
C ARG A 71 -55.35 -9.24 9.19
N SER A 72 -55.87 -9.83 8.12
CA SER A 72 -55.77 -9.33 6.75
C SER A 72 -56.64 -8.07 6.55
N TYR A 73 -56.26 -7.22 5.60
CA TYR A 73 -57.16 -6.28 4.92
C TYR A 73 -57.26 -6.67 3.45
N ALA A 74 -58.20 -7.57 3.16
CA ALA A 74 -58.48 -8.10 1.82
C ALA A 74 -59.99 -8.33 1.67
N SER A 75 -60.77 -7.25 1.78
CA SER A 75 -62.25 -7.29 1.80
C SER A 75 -62.87 -5.94 1.39
N VAL A 76 -62.32 -5.28 0.36
CA VAL A 76 -62.79 -3.98 -0.15
C VAL A 76 -62.88 -3.93 -1.69
N ALA A 77 -62.22 -4.86 -2.41
CA ALA A 77 -62.17 -4.87 -3.87
C ALA A 77 -63.32 -5.66 -4.54
N GLU A 78 -64.26 -6.21 -3.76
CA GLU A 78 -65.24 -7.21 -4.21
C GLU A 78 -66.64 -6.90 -3.62
N ALA A 79 -67.06 -5.62 -3.66
CA ALA A 79 -68.30 -5.16 -3.04
C ALA A 79 -69.01 -3.99 -3.76
N VAL A 80 -68.64 -3.66 -5.02
CA VAL A 80 -69.38 -2.66 -5.83
C VAL A 80 -69.54 -3.16 -7.27
N SER A 81 -70.76 -3.58 -7.63
CA SER A 81 -71.20 -3.88 -9.00
C SER A 81 -72.73 -3.94 -9.12
N SER A 82 -73.42 -2.86 -8.74
CA SER A 82 -74.80 -2.57 -9.19
C SER A 82 -75.20 -1.12 -8.89
N GLN A 83 -76.01 -0.56 -9.79
CA GLN A 83 -76.96 0.56 -9.59
C GLN A 83 -76.44 1.94 -9.11
N THR A 84 -76.32 2.85 -10.10
CA THR A 84 -76.96 4.19 -10.18
C THR A 84 -76.76 5.24 -9.07
N ASP A 85 -76.37 6.42 -9.55
CA ASP A 85 -76.73 7.77 -9.07
C ASP A 85 -76.32 8.18 -7.64
N LEU A 86 -75.19 8.89 -7.54
CA LEU A 86 -75.16 10.34 -7.26
C LEU A 86 -73.73 10.93 -7.32
N GLU A 87 -73.61 12.25 -7.50
CA GLU A 87 -72.33 12.97 -7.56
C GLU A 87 -71.94 13.51 -6.17
N GLU A 88 -70.97 12.89 -5.47
CA GLU A 88 -70.16 13.52 -4.39
C GLU A 88 -69.12 12.55 -3.78
N ASP A 89 -67.94 12.32 -4.40
CA ASP A 89 -66.76 11.79 -3.65
C ASP A 89 -65.36 11.95 -4.29
N VAL A 90 -65.15 13.00 -5.10
CA VAL A 90 -63.84 13.19 -5.79
C VAL A 90 -62.70 13.53 -4.81
N SER A 91 -63.00 14.19 -3.68
CA SER A 91 -61.99 14.62 -2.70
C SER A 91 -61.35 13.46 -1.93
N PHE A 92 -62.15 12.49 -1.47
CA PHE A 92 -61.68 11.45 -0.55
C PHE A 92 -60.72 10.45 -1.23
N THR A 93 -60.88 10.24 -2.54
CA THR A 93 -60.00 9.34 -3.31
C THR A 93 -58.63 9.96 -3.61
N GLU A 94 -58.50 11.29 -3.74
CA GLU A 94 -57.20 11.95 -3.86
C GLU A 94 -56.44 11.97 -2.52
N GLU A 95 -57.10 12.28 -1.41
CA GLU A 95 -56.48 12.24 -0.07
C GLU A 95 -55.96 10.85 0.29
N VAL A 96 -56.72 9.79 0.02
CA VAL A 96 -56.28 8.40 0.23
C VAL A 96 -55.12 8.04 -0.69
N GLN A 97 -55.06 8.55 -1.93
CA GLN A 97 -53.89 8.36 -2.79
C GLN A 97 -52.65 9.13 -2.30
N GLU A 98 -52.80 10.36 -1.80
CA GLU A 98 -51.72 11.11 -1.14
C GLU A 98 -51.20 10.37 0.10
N LEU A 99 -52.08 9.90 0.99
CA LEU A 99 -51.73 9.09 2.16
C LEU A 99 -51.01 7.78 1.78
N VAL A 100 -51.46 7.09 0.74
CA VAL A 100 -50.76 5.89 0.22
C VAL A 100 -49.43 6.26 -0.43
N GLN A 101 -49.29 7.43 -1.06
CA GLN A 101 -47.99 7.92 -1.55
C GLN A 101 -47.06 8.35 -0.41
N GLU A 102 -47.57 8.98 0.65
CA GLU A 102 -46.88 9.32 1.90
C GLU A 102 -46.37 8.05 2.59
N LEU A 103 -47.23 7.07 2.86
CA LEU A 103 -46.82 5.77 3.43
C LEU A 103 -45.78 5.04 2.56
N ARG A 104 -45.89 5.15 1.22
CA ARG A 104 -44.88 4.63 0.27
C ARG A 104 -43.60 5.49 0.24
N LYS A 105 -43.63 6.79 0.56
CA LYS A 105 -42.43 7.62 0.82
C LYS A 105 -41.81 7.20 2.16
N GLU A 106 -42.60 6.95 3.20
CA GLU A 106 -42.17 6.54 4.55
C GLU A 106 -41.51 5.17 4.53
N GLN A 107 -42.15 4.13 4.00
CA GLN A 107 -41.51 2.82 3.83
C GLN A 107 -40.22 2.89 2.99
N ARG A 108 -40.12 3.82 2.02
CA ARG A 108 -38.89 4.03 1.23
C ARG A 108 -37.81 4.79 2.02
N LYS A 109 -38.18 5.83 2.79
CA LYS A 109 -37.30 6.53 3.75
C LYS A 109 -36.78 5.53 4.78
N GLU A 110 -37.63 4.63 5.28
CA GLU A 110 -37.34 3.66 6.33
C GLU A 110 -36.53 2.45 5.82
N THR A 111 -36.83 1.95 4.61
CA THR A 111 -35.99 0.92 3.96
C THR A 111 -34.60 1.49 3.63
N ALA A 112 -34.52 2.77 3.25
CA ALA A 112 -33.25 3.49 3.14
C ALA A 112 -32.59 3.71 4.52
N ARG A 113 -33.39 3.90 5.59
CA ARG A 113 -32.91 4.05 6.97
C ARG A 113 -32.23 2.79 7.49
N LYS A 114 -33.00 1.69 7.52
CA LYS A 114 -32.57 0.32 7.82
C LYS A 114 -31.49 -0.22 6.88
N ARG A 115 -31.12 0.53 5.83
CA ARG A 115 -29.99 0.27 4.93
C ARG A 115 -28.75 1.10 5.26
N TRP A 116 -28.86 2.41 5.55
CA TRP A 116 -27.67 3.19 5.95
C TRP A 116 -27.17 2.80 7.33
N GLU A 117 -28.06 2.39 8.24
CA GLU A 117 -27.73 1.89 9.58
C GLU A 117 -26.82 0.63 9.51
N ARG A 118 -26.83 -0.11 8.39
CA ARG A 118 -25.93 -1.26 8.11
C ARG A 118 -24.68 -0.92 7.30
N ILE A 119 -24.52 0.34 6.88
CA ILE A 119 -23.40 0.82 6.05
C ILE A 119 -22.50 1.78 6.84
N ALA A 120 -23.10 2.60 7.70
CA ALA A 120 -22.42 3.54 8.58
C ALA A 120 -23.17 3.58 9.93
N PRO A 121 -23.01 2.57 10.80
CA PRO A 121 -23.58 2.59 12.15
C PRO A 121 -23.12 3.85 12.89
N GLY A 122 -23.95 4.38 13.80
CA GLY A 122 -23.70 5.64 14.51
C GLY A 122 -23.79 6.93 13.65
N MET A 123 -23.53 6.87 12.34
CA MET A 123 -23.50 8.06 11.47
C MET A 123 -24.88 8.45 10.94
N GLY A 124 -25.57 9.34 11.67
CA GLY A 124 -26.92 9.80 11.31
C GLY A 124 -27.08 10.27 9.85
N TRP A 125 -28.16 9.82 9.19
CA TRP A 125 -28.43 9.94 7.75
C TRP A 125 -28.02 11.25 7.05
N ARG A 126 -28.40 12.40 7.63
CA ARG A 126 -28.10 13.73 7.04
C ARG A 126 -26.59 13.98 6.93
N LYS A 127 -25.82 13.49 7.91
CA LYS A 127 -24.36 13.59 8.00
C LYS A 127 -23.68 12.68 6.97
N TYR A 128 -24.11 11.42 6.88
CA TYR A 128 -23.63 10.48 5.86
C TYR A 128 -23.84 11.02 4.44
N GLU A 129 -25.03 11.52 4.12
CA GLU A 129 -25.33 12.07 2.79
C GLU A 129 -24.55 13.37 2.50
N MET A 130 -24.23 14.18 3.52
CA MET A 130 -23.35 15.35 3.39
C MET A 130 -21.89 14.93 3.12
N LEU A 131 -21.31 14.07 3.97
CA LEU A 131 -19.93 13.59 3.84
C LEU A 131 -19.74 12.81 2.54
N LYS A 132 -20.73 12.01 2.12
CA LYS A 132 -20.74 11.33 0.82
C LYS A 132 -20.72 12.30 -0.36
N ARG A 133 -21.42 13.44 -0.30
CA ARG A 133 -21.32 14.48 -1.35
C ARG A 133 -19.93 15.13 -1.37
N ARG A 134 -19.33 15.39 -0.21
CA ARG A 134 -17.94 15.85 -0.12
C ARG A 134 -16.97 14.81 -0.71
N GLN A 135 -17.16 13.52 -0.40
CA GLN A 135 -16.37 12.42 -0.95
C GLN A 135 -16.47 12.30 -2.48
N VAL A 136 -17.67 12.45 -3.05
CA VAL A 136 -17.86 12.50 -4.51
C VAL A 136 -17.00 13.62 -5.11
N LYS A 137 -17.10 14.85 -4.59
CA LYS A 137 -16.28 16.00 -5.05
C LYS A 137 -14.77 15.79 -4.85
N ILE A 138 -14.35 15.09 -3.80
CA ILE A 138 -12.95 14.71 -3.57
C ILE A 138 -12.46 13.75 -4.65
N GLU A 139 -13.25 12.74 -5.04
CA GLU A 139 -12.86 11.78 -6.08
C GLU A 139 -13.00 12.31 -7.51
N THR A 140 -13.95 13.21 -7.80
CA THR A 140 -14.29 13.60 -9.19
C THR A 140 -13.91 15.02 -9.58
N GLU A 141 -13.71 15.94 -8.63
CA GLU A 141 -13.43 17.37 -8.89
C GLU A 141 -12.01 17.75 -8.44
N ALA A 142 -11.10 16.80 -8.25
CA ALA A 142 -9.76 17.06 -7.69
C ALA A 142 -8.87 17.88 -8.64
N TRP A 143 -8.71 17.41 -9.89
CA TRP A 143 -7.89 18.11 -10.90
C TRP A 143 -8.64 19.28 -11.54
N GLU A 144 -9.97 19.23 -11.59
CA GLU A 144 -10.81 20.35 -12.02
C GLU A 144 -10.67 21.54 -11.05
N ARG A 145 -10.78 21.32 -9.73
CA ARG A 145 -10.53 22.39 -8.74
C ARG A 145 -9.10 22.89 -8.78
N ALA A 146 -8.10 22.02 -8.90
CA ALA A 146 -6.71 22.47 -9.06
C ALA A 146 -6.51 23.32 -10.33
N ALA A 147 -7.16 23.00 -11.45
CA ALA A 147 -7.13 23.84 -12.65
C ALA A 147 -7.88 25.17 -12.46
N ASN A 148 -8.98 25.18 -11.69
CA ASN A 148 -9.70 26.41 -11.34
C ASN A 148 -8.87 27.32 -10.43
N GLU A 149 -8.27 26.78 -9.37
CA GLU A 149 -7.36 27.51 -8.46
C GLU A 149 -6.22 28.19 -9.22
N TYR A 150 -5.65 27.54 -10.25
CA TYR A 150 -4.61 28.15 -11.10
C TYR A 150 -5.15 29.28 -12.00
N ARG A 151 -6.38 29.16 -12.52
CA ARG A 151 -7.01 30.23 -13.33
C ARG A 151 -7.43 31.44 -12.49
N GLU A 152 -8.00 31.19 -11.32
CA GLU A 152 -8.38 32.22 -10.36
C GLU A 152 -7.14 32.98 -9.87
N LEU A 153 -6.07 32.27 -9.48
CA LEU A 153 -4.84 32.89 -9.01
C LEU A 153 -4.08 33.68 -10.10
N LEU A 154 -4.14 33.23 -11.37
CA LEU A 154 -3.63 34.04 -12.50
C LEU A 154 -4.47 35.30 -12.71
N LYS A 155 -5.81 35.19 -12.64
CA LYS A 155 -6.70 36.34 -12.76
C LYS A 155 -6.44 37.37 -11.65
N GLU A 156 -6.32 36.93 -10.40
CA GLU A 156 -5.96 37.79 -9.26
C GLU A 156 -4.59 38.46 -9.45
N MET A 157 -3.58 37.76 -9.99
CA MET A 157 -2.29 38.36 -10.31
C MET A 157 -2.41 39.47 -11.37
N CYS A 158 -3.20 39.25 -12.43
CA CYS A 158 -3.45 40.24 -13.47
C CYS A 158 -4.22 41.47 -12.97
N GLU A 159 -5.24 41.27 -12.13
CA GLU A 159 -6.11 42.33 -11.62
C GLU A 159 -5.45 43.13 -10.48
N GLN A 160 -4.74 42.48 -9.57
CA GLN A 160 -4.24 43.09 -8.32
C GLN A 160 -2.74 43.42 -8.34
N LYS A 161 -2.01 43.06 -9.41
CA LYS A 161 -0.54 43.26 -9.56
C LYS A 161 0.32 42.60 -8.45
N LEU A 162 -0.22 41.65 -7.70
CA LEU A 162 0.40 41.03 -6.51
C LEU A 162 1.55 40.04 -6.79
N ALA A 163 2.19 40.12 -7.96
CA ALA A 163 3.27 39.21 -8.37
C ALA A 163 4.42 39.02 -7.34
N PRO A 164 4.86 40.03 -6.55
CA PRO A 164 5.96 39.85 -5.59
C PRO A 164 5.68 38.91 -4.40
N ASN A 165 4.40 38.73 -4.02
CA ASN A 165 4.04 38.13 -2.72
C ASN A 165 3.79 36.62 -2.75
N LEU A 166 3.90 35.97 -3.91
CA LEU A 166 3.72 34.53 -4.05
C LEU A 166 5.02 33.78 -3.69
N PRO A 167 4.95 32.70 -2.88
CA PRO A 167 6.12 31.83 -2.64
C PRO A 167 6.71 31.35 -3.97
N TYR A 168 8.03 31.51 -4.16
CA TYR A 168 8.72 31.40 -5.46
C TYR A 168 8.37 30.17 -6.33
N MET A 169 8.08 29.00 -5.74
CA MET A 169 7.60 27.86 -6.53
C MET A 169 6.17 28.01 -7.07
N LYS A 170 5.25 28.68 -6.34
CA LYS A 170 3.91 28.98 -6.86
C LYS A 170 4.02 29.89 -8.09
N SER A 171 4.83 30.95 -8.05
CA SER A 171 5.02 31.83 -9.20
C SER A 171 5.68 31.11 -10.39
N LEU A 172 6.65 30.21 -10.16
CA LEU A 172 7.15 29.31 -11.21
C LEU A 172 6.05 28.42 -11.80
N PHE A 173 5.29 27.71 -10.96
CA PHE A 173 4.19 26.85 -11.41
C PHE A 173 3.12 27.61 -12.21
N LEU A 174 2.81 28.85 -11.83
CA LEU A 174 1.86 29.72 -12.55
C LEU A 174 2.46 30.20 -13.88
N GLY A 175 3.73 30.61 -13.89
CA GLY A 175 4.47 30.99 -15.10
C GLY A 175 4.67 29.84 -16.10
N TRP A 176 4.59 28.59 -15.67
CA TRP A 176 4.58 27.41 -16.57
C TRP A 176 3.17 27.03 -17.04
N PHE A 177 2.13 27.32 -16.26
CA PHE A 177 0.76 26.85 -16.54
C PHE A 177 0.23 27.35 -17.86
N GLU A 178 0.32 28.66 -18.12
CA GLU A 178 -0.22 29.28 -19.35
C GLU A 178 0.58 28.87 -20.61
N PRO A 179 1.92 29.00 -20.66
CA PRO A 179 2.70 28.53 -21.81
C PRO A 179 2.54 27.02 -22.12
N LEU A 180 2.28 26.18 -21.12
CA LEU A 180 2.01 24.76 -21.34
C LEU A 180 0.54 24.49 -21.73
N ARG A 181 -0.43 25.18 -21.13
CA ARG A 181 -1.85 25.15 -21.52
C ARG A 181 -1.99 25.43 -23.01
N ASP A 182 -1.37 26.48 -23.50
CA ASP A 182 -1.50 26.93 -24.88
C ASP A 182 -0.74 26.02 -25.85
N ALA A 183 0.42 25.48 -25.45
CA ALA A 183 1.12 24.46 -26.21
C ALA A 183 0.30 23.16 -26.34
N ILE A 184 -0.37 22.72 -25.27
CA ILE A 184 -1.30 21.57 -25.30
C ILE A 184 -2.54 21.89 -26.15
N HIS A 185 -3.14 23.06 -26.00
CA HIS A 185 -4.32 23.47 -26.78
C HIS A 185 -4.00 23.51 -28.29
N LYS A 186 -2.84 24.03 -28.67
CA LYS A 186 -2.34 24.05 -30.05
C LYS A 186 -2.11 22.64 -30.62
N GLU A 187 -1.58 21.72 -29.82
CA GLU A 187 -1.47 20.30 -30.22
C GLU A 187 -2.86 19.65 -30.40
N GLN A 188 -3.78 19.85 -29.45
CA GLN A 188 -5.16 19.36 -29.57
C GLN A 188 -5.85 19.87 -30.83
N GLU A 189 -5.64 21.15 -31.18
CA GLU A 189 -6.23 21.77 -32.36
C GLU A 189 -5.62 21.25 -33.67
N LEU A 190 -4.29 21.03 -33.73
CA LEU A 190 -3.65 20.34 -34.86
C LEU A 190 -4.16 18.90 -35.03
N ILE A 191 -4.57 18.24 -33.95
CA ILE A 191 -5.23 16.93 -34.00
C ILE A 191 -6.68 17.04 -34.50
N ARG A 192 -7.47 18.02 -34.02
CA ARG A 192 -8.85 18.27 -34.50
C ARG A 192 -8.89 18.55 -36.00
N GLN A 193 -7.93 19.32 -36.50
CA GLN A 193 -7.77 19.65 -37.92
C GLN A 193 -7.20 18.50 -38.77
N GLY A 194 -6.97 17.30 -38.20
CA GLY A 194 -6.43 16.13 -38.91
C GLY A 194 -4.96 16.25 -39.35
N LYS A 195 -4.28 17.33 -38.96
CA LYS A 195 -2.90 17.66 -39.35
C LYS A 195 -1.87 16.84 -38.58
N CYS A 196 -2.19 16.38 -37.36
CA CYS A 196 -1.35 15.49 -36.57
C CYS A 196 -1.81 14.03 -36.66
N ARG A 197 -1.05 13.19 -37.38
CA ARG A 197 -1.28 11.72 -37.49
C ARG A 197 -0.46 10.90 -36.48
N ALA A 198 -0.04 11.49 -35.35
CA ALA A 198 0.81 10.82 -34.38
C ALA A 198 0.07 9.73 -33.58
N ALA A 199 0.77 8.68 -33.16
CA ALA A 199 0.17 7.56 -32.43
C ALA A 199 -0.33 7.88 -31.00
N TYR A 200 -0.15 9.11 -30.51
CA TYR A 200 -0.79 9.63 -29.29
C TYR A 200 -2.06 10.45 -29.59
N ALA A 201 -2.27 10.89 -30.85
CA ALA A 201 -3.32 11.83 -31.23
C ALA A 201 -4.75 11.36 -30.86
N PRO A 202 -5.15 10.07 -31.03
CA PRO A 202 -6.49 9.62 -30.65
C PRO A 202 -6.84 9.82 -29.18
N TYR A 203 -5.84 9.97 -28.30
CA TYR A 203 -6.01 10.04 -26.85
C TYR A 203 -5.97 11.48 -26.29
N PHE A 204 -5.43 12.43 -27.07
CA PHE A 204 -5.07 13.77 -26.58
C PHE A 204 -6.26 14.73 -26.40
N ASN A 205 -7.38 14.46 -27.08
CA ASN A 205 -8.54 15.36 -27.17
C ASN A 205 -9.67 15.03 -26.17
N HIS A 206 -9.47 14.09 -25.24
CA HIS A 206 -10.51 13.64 -24.29
C HIS A 206 -10.59 14.41 -22.97
N LEU A 207 -9.65 15.34 -22.72
CA LEU A 207 -9.55 16.12 -21.48
C LEU A 207 -9.20 17.58 -21.83
N PRO A 208 -9.69 18.59 -21.07
CA PRO A 208 -9.30 19.99 -21.27
C PRO A 208 -7.78 20.20 -21.16
N ALA A 209 -7.26 21.19 -21.91
CA ALA A 209 -5.84 21.53 -21.89
C ALA A 209 -5.35 21.93 -20.47
N ASP A 210 -6.16 22.70 -19.74
CA ASP A 210 -5.90 23.19 -18.38
C ASP A 210 -5.65 22.03 -17.40
N MET A 211 -6.57 21.06 -17.34
CA MET A 211 -6.44 19.86 -16.48
C MET A 211 -5.24 19.01 -16.91
N THR A 212 -5.03 18.86 -18.22
CA THR A 212 -3.90 18.13 -18.79
C THR A 212 -2.56 18.78 -18.41
N CYS A 213 -2.51 20.11 -18.37
CA CYS A 213 -1.36 20.90 -17.93
C CYS A 213 -1.06 20.67 -16.44
N VAL A 214 -2.04 20.86 -15.55
CA VAL A 214 -1.85 20.64 -14.09
C VAL A 214 -1.41 19.21 -13.79
N ILE A 215 -2.06 18.20 -14.39
CA ILE A 215 -1.68 16.79 -14.21
C ILE A 215 -0.24 16.55 -14.66
N THR A 216 0.16 17.08 -15.82
CA THR A 216 1.53 16.90 -16.35
C THR A 216 2.57 17.52 -15.42
N MET A 217 2.37 18.76 -14.99
CA MET A 217 3.28 19.46 -14.07
C MET A 217 3.40 18.73 -12.73
N HIS A 218 2.28 18.48 -12.05
CA HIS A 218 2.28 17.89 -10.72
C HIS A 218 2.77 16.43 -10.71
N LYS A 219 2.50 15.64 -11.75
CA LYS A 219 3.01 14.27 -11.85
C LYS A 219 4.49 14.19 -12.19
N LEU A 220 5.03 15.07 -13.06
CA LEU A 220 6.48 15.10 -13.30
C LEU A 220 7.24 15.55 -12.05
N VAL A 221 6.81 16.65 -11.43
CA VAL A 221 7.44 17.19 -10.22
C VAL A 221 7.35 16.20 -9.05
N GLY A 222 6.19 15.59 -8.81
CA GLY A 222 6.02 14.60 -7.75
C GLY A 222 6.97 13.40 -7.89
N LEU A 223 7.24 12.95 -9.11
CA LEU A 223 8.24 11.90 -9.36
C LEU A 223 9.69 12.34 -9.14
N MET A 224 10.01 13.62 -9.39
CA MET A 224 11.33 14.18 -9.12
C MET A 224 11.62 14.30 -7.63
N MET A 225 10.58 14.51 -6.82
CA MET A 225 10.65 14.54 -5.35
C MET A 225 10.76 13.14 -4.72
N THR A 226 10.08 12.12 -5.26
CA THR A 226 9.94 10.82 -4.57
C THR A 226 10.63 9.62 -5.24
N VAL A 227 10.97 9.68 -6.54
CA VAL A 227 11.55 8.55 -7.30
C VAL A 227 12.87 8.94 -8.01
N GLY A 228 13.27 10.21 -7.90
CA GLY A 228 14.35 10.79 -8.70
C GLY A 228 15.75 10.61 -8.14
N GLU A 229 16.75 10.53 -9.03
CA GLU A 229 18.15 10.74 -8.66
C GLU A 229 18.38 12.27 -8.50
N HIS A 230 17.96 12.82 -7.35
CA HIS A 230 18.02 14.24 -6.94
C HIS A 230 17.56 15.23 -8.01
N GLY A 231 16.24 15.43 -8.08
CA GLY A 231 15.67 16.28 -9.12
C GLY A 231 15.82 15.72 -10.53
N SER A 232 16.06 14.40 -10.72
CA SER A 232 16.05 13.80 -12.05
C SER A 232 15.16 12.56 -12.15
N ALA A 233 14.18 12.61 -13.04
CA ALA A 233 13.22 11.54 -13.28
C ALA A 233 13.59 10.74 -14.53
N ARG A 234 13.51 9.41 -14.46
CA ARG A 234 13.72 8.55 -15.64
C ARG A 234 12.50 8.65 -16.56
N VAL A 235 12.74 8.86 -17.87
CA VAL A 235 11.65 9.19 -18.82
C VAL A 235 10.62 8.06 -18.93
N VAL A 236 11.02 6.78 -18.84
CA VAL A 236 10.07 5.65 -18.93
C VAL A 236 9.04 5.66 -17.78
N PRO A 237 9.43 5.65 -16.48
CA PRO A 237 8.49 5.87 -15.38
C PRO A 237 7.67 7.15 -15.49
N ALA A 238 8.28 8.27 -15.88
CA ALA A 238 7.58 9.56 -15.98
C ALA A 238 6.46 9.54 -17.04
N ALA A 239 6.78 9.09 -18.26
CA ALA A 239 5.82 9.01 -19.34
C ALA A 239 4.69 8.02 -19.06
N ILE A 240 4.99 6.87 -18.43
CA ILE A 240 3.96 5.90 -18.01
C ILE A 240 3.06 6.51 -16.93
N THR A 241 3.62 7.10 -15.87
CA THR A 241 2.84 7.66 -14.75
C THR A 241 1.93 8.81 -15.16
N ILE A 242 2.40 9.68 -16.06
CA ILE A 242 1.57 10.76 -16.63
C ILE A 242 0.47 10.17 -17.53
N GLY A 243 0.81 9.21 -18.39
CA GLY A 243 -0.18 8.51 -19.22
C GLY A 243 -1.23 7.72 -18.43
N ASP A 244 -0.86 7.12 -17.30
CA ASP A 244 -1.77 6.47 -16.34
C ASP A 244 -2.70 7.49 -15.67
N ALA A 245 -2.17 8.63 -15.22
CA ALA A 245 -2.97 9.70 -14.60
C ALA A 245 -3.96 10.33 -15.59
N ILE A 246 -3.53 10.57 -16.83
CA ILE A 246 -4.37 11.09 -17.90
C ILE A 246 -5.44 10.06 -18.32
N GLU A 247 -5.14 8.76 -18.41
CA GLU A 247 -6.16 7.73 -18.65
C GLU A 247 -7.20 7.69 -17.50
N GLN A 248 -6.76 7.76 -16.25
CA GLN A 248 -7.65 7.79 -15.08
C GLN A 248 -8.60 8.98 -15.13
N GLU A 249 -8.08 10.19 -15.36
CA GLU A 249 -8.90 11.39 -15.43
C GLU A 249 -9.84 11.38 -16.63
N ILE A 250 -9.38 10.89 -17.79
CA ILE A 250 -10.22 10.72 -18.98
C ILE A 250 -11.41 9.78 -18.72
N ARG A 251 -11.28 8.76 -17.87
CA ARG A 251 -12.42 7.90 -17.48
C ARG A 251 -13.42 8.64 -16.60
N ILE A 252 -12.93 9.38 -15.60
CA ILE A 252 -13.76 10.20 -14.69
C ILE A 252 -14.48 11.30 -15.48
N HIS A 253 -13.73 12.06 -16.28
CA HIS A 253 -14.24 13.12 -17.16
C HIS A 253 -15.25 12.57 -18.17
N ASN A 254 -14.98 11.47 -18.88
CA ASN A 254 -15.96 10.87 -19.81
C ASN A 254 -17.21 10.35 -19.10
N PHE A 255 -17.11 9.86 -17.86
CA PHE A 255 -18.27 9.44 -17.07
C PHE A 255 -19.17 10.64 -16.72
N LEU A 256 -18.57 11.74 -16.26
CA LEU A 256 -19.26 13.01 -15.99
C LEU A 256 -19.84 13.60 -17.29
N GLU A 257 -19.04 13.73 -18.34
CA GLU A 257 -19.47 14.26 -19.65
C GLU A 257 -20.56 13.41 -20.30
N LYS A 258 -20.53 12.08 -20.23
CA LYS A 258 -21.64 11.26 -20.76
C LYS A 258 -22.90 11.36 -19.90
N THR A 259 -22.79 11.72 -18.61
CA THR A 259 -23.94 12.10 -17.78
C THR A 259 -24.37 13.56 -17.97
N LYS A 260 -23.58 14.41 -18.65
CA LYS A 260 -24.03 15.68 -19.25
C LYS A 260 -24.65 15.45 -20.64
N LYS A 261 -24.05 14.69 -21.55
CA LYS A 261 -24.57 14.50 -22.92
C LYS A 261 -25.82 13.61 -23.03
N LYS A 262 -26.07 12.70 -22.08
CA LYS A 262 -27.42 12.08 -21.88
C LYS A 262 -28.43 13.01 -21.19
N LYS A 263 -27.95 14.14 -20.67
CA LYS A 263 -28.68 15.31 -20.19
C LYS A 263 -28.78 16.38 -21.30
N ASP A 264 -28.31 16.10 -22.52
CA ASP A 264 -28.37 16.96 -23.71
C ASP A 264 -29.22 16.28 -24.82
N ALA A 265 -29.06 14.96 -25.02
CA ALA A 265 -29.87 14.13 -25.93
C ALA A 265 -31.17 13.55 -25.31
N LYS A 266 -31.72 14.19 -24.25
CA LYS A 266 -32.99 13.81 -23.60
C LYS A 266 -33.89 14.89 -22.93
N VAL A 267 -33.79 16.21 -23.14
CA VAL A 267 -33.12 16.91 -24.23
C VAL A 267 -33.93 16.72 -25.51
N GLU A 268 -33.25 16.52 -26.64
CA GLU A 268 -33.74 16.42 -28.04
C GLU A 268 -34.78 15.32 -28.42
N LYS A 269 -35.62 14.82 -27.48
CA LYS A 269 -36.66 13.79 -27.78
C LYS A 269 -38.02 14.03 -27.12
N SER A 270 -38.39 15.29 -26.88
CA SER A 270 -39.77 15.67 -26.54
C SER A 270 -40.30 16.89 -27.30
N GLU A 271 -39.76 17.17 -28.49
CA GLU A 271 -40.47 17.96 -29.51
C GLU A 271 -39.96 17.66 -30.93
N GLY A 272 -40.82 17.89 -31.91
CA GLY A 272 -40.51 17.98 -33.33
C GLY A 272 -41.59 18.87 -33.98
N ASP A 273 -41.30 19.94 -34.72
CA ASP A 273 -39.98 20.43 -35.15
C ASP A 273 -39.61 21.82 -34.59
N GLU A 274 -38.36 22.25 -34.80
CA GLU A 274 -37.79 23.54 -34.36
C GLU A 274 -37.71 23.80 -32.83
N SER A 275 -37.06 22.87 -32.10
CA SER A 275 -36.25 23.16 -30.89
C SER A 275 -36.91 23.82 -29.63
N GLY A 276 -37.69 23.08 -28.83
CA GLY A 276 -38.25 23.60 -27.55
C GLY A 276 -38.49 22.64 -26.37
N VAL A 277 -39.59 21.87 -26.37
CA VAL A 277 -40.17 21.13 -25.21
C VAL A 277 -39.36 19.91 -24.75
N VAL A 278 -38.37 19.56 -25.56
CA VAL A 278 -37.02 19.13 -25.19
C VAL A 278 -36.69 19.30 -23.66
N GLU A 279 -36.88 20.47 -23.04
CA GLU A 279 -36.55 20.69 -21.61
C GLU A 279 -37.52 20.10 -20.56
N LYS A 280 -38.83 19.98 -20.84
CA LYS A 280 -39.84 19.72 -19.77
C LYS A 280 -39.85 18.28 -19.26
N GLU A 281 -39.56 17.29 -20.11
CA GLU A 281 -39.38 15.89 -19.66
C GLU A 281 -38.08 15.71 -18.85
N GLN A 282 -37.06 16.53 -19.10
CA GLN A 282 -35.84 16.47 -18.30
C GLN A 282 -36.04 16.81 -16.86
N GLU A 283 -36.84 17.82 -16.52
CA GLU A 283 -36.94 18.19 -15.12
C GLU A 283 -37.57 17.05 -14.30
N LYS A 284 -38.59 16.38 -14.85
CA LYS A 284 -39.14 15.14 -14.27
C LYS A 284 -38.07 14.06 -14.10
N LEU A 285 -37.17 13.85 -15.07
CA LEU A 285 -36.13 12.82 -14.97
C LEU A 285 -34.94 13.22 -14.09
N ARG A 286 -34.54 14.50 -14.07
CA ARG A 286 -33.58 15.08 -13.12
C ARG A 286 -34.12 14.94 -11.69
N ARG A 287 -35.40 15.27 -11.46
CA ARG A 287 -36.12 14.96 -10.22
C ARG A 287 -36.05 13.45 -9.92
N LYS A 288 -36.34 12.56 -10.88
CA LYS A 288 -36.29 11.07 -10.70
C LYS A 288 -34.89 10.51 -10.40
N VAL A 289 -33.81 11.05 -10.98
CA VAL A 289 -32.43 10.58 -10.71
C VAL A 289 -31.89 11.18 -9.40
N THR A 290 -32.13 12.47 -9.13
CA THR A 290 -31.83 13.07 -7.82
C THR A 290 -32.65 12.40 -6.72
N GLU A 291 -33.91 12.02 -6.99
CA GLU A 291 -34.68 11.10 -6.15
C GLU A 291 -33.98 9.76 -5.98
N LEU A 292 -33.51 9.07 -7.02
CA LEU A 292 -32.88 7.75 -6.90
C LEU A 292 -31.57 7.78 -6.10
N ILE A 293 -30.84 8.90 -6.15
CA ILE A 293 -29.68 9.18 -5.29
C ILE A 293 -30.14 9.43 -3.84
N ARG A 294 -31.14 10.31 -3.63
CA ARG A 294 -31.78 10.62 -2.34
C ARG A 294 -32.54 9.42 -1.72
N LYS A 295 -32.91 8.42 -2.53
CA LYS A 295 -33.54 7.12 -2.20
C LYS A 295 -32.53 5.95 -2.26
N GLN A 296 -31.23 6.23 -2.22
CA GLN A 296 -30.14 5.25 -2.08
C GLN A 296 -30.08 4.08 -3.09
N LYS A 297 -30.60 4.19 -4.32
CA LYS A 297 -30.60 3.07 -5.29
C LYS A 297 -29.25 2.84 -6.01
N LEU A 298 -28.15 2.87 -5.24
CA LEU A 298 -26.78 2.56 -5.66
C LEU A 298 -26.63 1.33 -6.59
N PRO A 299 -27.31 0.18 -6.38
CA PRO A 299 -27.21 -0.97 -7.29
C PRO A 299 -27.91 -0.78 -8.65
N ALA A 300 -28.89 0.13 -8.74
CA ALA A 300 -29.49 0.53 -10.02
C ALA A 300 -28.55 1.49 -10.75
N VAL A 301 -27.95 2.46 -10.03
CA VAL A 301 -26.88 3.31 -10.56
C VAL A 301 -25.73 2.43 -11.11
N ARG A 302 -25.21 1.46 -10.33
CA ARG A 302 -24.14 0.56 -10.80
C ARG A 302 -24.53 -0.32 -12.00
N ARG A 303 -25.80 -0.69 -12.18
CA ARG A 303 -26.27 -1.33 -13.43
C ARG A 303 -26.24 -0.37 -14.61
N ILE A 304 -26.64 0.89 -14.39
CA ILE A 304 -26.56 1.98 -15.38
C ILE A 304 -25.11 2.42 -15.65
N VAL A 305 -24.15 2.17 -14.75
CA VAL A 305 -22.70 2.32 -15.03
C VAL A 305 -22.19 1.13 -15.85
N LYS A 306 -22.46 -0.11 -15.40
CA LYS A 306 -21.96 -1.34 -16.04
C LYS A 306 -22.33 -1.48 -17.51
N GLY A 307 -23.51 -1.01 -17.92
CA GLY A 307 -23.97 -1.11 -19.31
C GLY A 307 -23.35 -0.11 -20.28
N TYR A 308 -22.35 0.68 -19.88
CA TYR A 308 -21.80 1.79 -20.69
C TYR A 308 -20.28 1.99 -20.57
N ASP A 309 -19.53 1.06 -19.97
CA ASP A 309 -18.05 1.07 -19.99
C ASP A 309 -17.46 -0.15 -20.71
N GLU A 310 -17.39 -0.04 -22.03
CA GLU A 310 -16.72 -1.00 -22.92
C GLU A 310 -15.30 -0.52 -23.32
N SER A 311 -14.78 0.53 -22.66
CA SER A 311 -13.53 1.15 -23.06
C SER A 311 -12.32 0.30 -22.65
N ARG A 312 -11.70 -0.36 -23.64
CA ARG A 312 -10.52 -1.22 -23.41
C ARG A 312 -9.38 -0.37 -22.83
N PRO A 313 -8.76 -0.76 -21.69
CA PRO A 313 -7.67 -0.01 -21.08
C PRO A 313 -6.51 0.24 -22.05
N TRP A 314 -5.92 1.44 -21.98
CA TRP A 314 -4.81 1.85 -22.84
C TRP A 314 -3.61 0.93 -22.67
N SER A 315 -2.91 0.64 -23.76
CA SER A 315 -1.63 -0.07 -23.71
C SER A 315 -0.56 0.77 -23.00
N GLN A 316 0.45 0.13 -22.41
CA GLN A 316 1.62 0.84 -21.85
C GLN A 316 2.34 1.68 -22.92
N GLU A 317 2.28 1.26 -24.19
CA GLU A 317 2.81 2.03 -25.31
C GLU A 317 2.01 3.32 -25.56
N ALA A 318 0.67 3.26 -25.56
CA ALA A 318 -0.17 4.45 -25.70
C ALA A 318 0.07 5.44 -24.55
N LYS A 319 0.10 4.94 -23.31
CA LYS A 319 0.41 5.73 -22.10
C LYS A 319 1.77 6.43 -22.21
N ALA A 320 2.82 5.66 -22.54
CA ALA A 320 4.16 6.20 -22.70
C ALA A 320 4.29 7.19 -23.87
N LYS A 321 3.54 7.01 -24.98
CA LYS A 321 3.51 7.97 -26.09
C LYS A 321 2.83 9.30 -25.69
N VAL A 322 1.68 9.23 -25.04
CA VAL A 322 0.95 10.41 -24.52
C VAL A 322 1.80 11.16 -23.49
N GLY A 323 2.32 10.46 -22.48
CA GLY A 323 3.16 11.05 -21.44
C GLY A 323 4.48 11.62 -21.97
N SER A 324 5.13 10.98 -22.95
CA SER A 324 6.32 11.56 -23.60
C SER A 324 6.03 12.89 -24.30
N ARG A 325 4.90 13.02 -25.03
CA ARG A 325 4.55 14.29 -25.69
C ARG A 325 4.23 15.38 -24.67
N LEU A 326 3.55 15.04 -23.58
CA LEU A 326 3.24 15.99 -22.51
C LEU A 326 4.50 16.48 -21.78
N ILE A 327 5.47 15.59 -21.50
CA ILE A 327 6.78 15.97 -20.94
C ILE A 327 7.56 16.86 -21.92
N GLU A 328 7.51 16.58 -23.22
CA GLU A 328 8.18 17.38 -24.25
C GLU A 328 7.60 18.80 -24.35
N LEU A 329 6.28 18.94 -24.35
CA LEU A 329 5.62 20.25 -24.32
C LEU A 329 6.00 21.01 -23.04
N LEU A 330 6.03 20.33 -21.87
CA LEU A 330 6.49 20.94 -20.62
C LEU A 330 7.97 21.39 -20.67
N ILE A 331 8.86 20.62 -21.29
CA ILE A 331 10.28 21.01 -21.48
C ILE A 331 10.41 22.26 -22.37
N HIS A 332 9.56 22.41 -23.38
CA HIS A 332 9.57 23.57 -24.27
C HIS A 332 8.78 24.79 -23.75
N SER A 333 7.97 24.63 -22.69
CA SER A 333 7.15 25.70 -22.11
C SER A 333 7.62 26.19 -20.73
N ALA A 334 8.32 25.38 -19.94
CA ALA A 334 8.72 25.73 -18.57
C ALA A 334 10.14 26.30 -18.50
N TYR A 335 10.22 27.62 -18.35
CA TYR A 335 11.46 28.37 -18.10
C TYR A 335 11.53 28.90 -16.67
N ILE A 336 12.75 29.14 -16.21
CA ILE A 336 13.03 29.88 -14.98
C ILE A 336 13.17 31.35 -15.36
N GLN A 337 12.49 32.23 -14.62
CA GLN A 337 12.69 33.67 -14.70
C GLN A 337 13.82 34.08 -13.73
N PRO A 338 14.60 35.12 -14.05
CA PRO A 338 15.69 35.58 -13.19
C PRO A 338 15.19 35.99 -11.78
N PRO A 339 16.03 35.86 -10.73
CA PRO A 339 15.72 36.41 -9.41
C PRO A 339 15.50 37.92 -9.47
N ALA A 340 14.64 38.45 -8.61
CA ALA A 340 14.39 39.90 -8.50
C ALA A 340 15.64 40.69 -8.04
N ASP A 341 16.57 39.97 -7.42
CA ASP A 341 17.85 40.40 -6.86
C ASP A 341 19.01 40.38 -7.89
N GLN A 342 18.75 40.11 -9.19
CA GLN A 342 19.77 40.24 -10.24
C GLN A 342 20.05 41.71 -10.58
N LEU A 343 21.30 42.16 -10.39
CA LEU A 343 21.76 43.50 -10.77
C LEU A 343 21.58 43.76 -12.28
N CYS A 344 21.19 44.99 -12.61
CA CYS A 344 20.58 45.36 -13.91
C CYS A 344 21.54 45.43 -15.12
N GLU A 345 22.78 44.94 -15.00
CA GLU A 345 23.83 45.06 -16.03
C GLU A 345 24.07 43.76 -16.83
N GLY A 346 23.25 42.73 -16.65
CA GLY A 346 23.33 41.46 -17.39
C GLY A 346 22.07 41.13 -18.18
N PRO A 347 22.18 40.36 -19.28
CA PRO A 347 21.00 39.78 -19.94
C PRO A 347 20.27 38.83 -18.97
N PRO A 348 18.94 38.68 -19.09
CA PRO A 348 18.15 37.89 -18.14
C PRO A 348 18.48 36.39 -18.26
N ASP A 349 18.69 35.73 -17.11
CA ASP A 349 19.04 34.30 -17.02
C ASP A 349 17.82 33.38 -17.29
N ILE A 350 17.28 33.45 -18.51
CA ILE A 350 16.13 32.65 -18.95
C ILE A 350 16.64 31.28 -19.39
N ARG A 351 16.50 30.28 -18.51
CA ARG A 351 16.95 28.90 -18.73
C ARG A 351 15.85 27.87 -18.44
N PRO A 352 15.79 26.75 -19.18
CA PRO A 352 14.70 25.78 -19.06
C PRO A 352 14.70 25.10 -17.68
N ALA A 353 13.53 25.02 -17.05
CA ALA A 353 13.36 24.39 -15.75
C ALA A 353 13.59 22.87 -15.77
N PHE A 354 13.44 22.26 -16.96
CA PHE A 354 13.59 20.83 -17.19
C PHE A 354 14.41 20.54 -18.45
N ILE A 355 15.44 19.69 -18.34
CA ILE A 355 16.34 19.34 -19.45
C ILE A 355 16.37 17.82 -19.64
N HIS A 356 15.99 17.34 -20.83
CA HIS A 356 16.20 15.93 -21.19
C HIS A 356 17.68 15.66 -21.49
N THR A 357 18.28 14.72 -20.76
CA THR A 357 19.68 14.31 -20.94
C THR A 357 19.80 12.80 -20.94
N VAL A 358 20.78 12.26 -21.68
CA VAL A 358 21.04 10.81 -21.74
C VAL A 358 22.22 10.45 -20.85
N LEU A 359 21.97 9.75 -19.75
CA LEU A 359 23.01 9.27 -18.85
C LEU A 359 23.56 7.92 -19.34
N SER A 360 24.88 7.79 -19.32
CA SER A 360 25.60 6.54 -19.57
C SER A 360 26.05 5.93 -18.24
N ILE A 361 25.51 4.78 -17.85
CA ILE A 361 26.13 3.97 -16.77
C ILE A 361 27.15 3.03 -17.40
N THR A 362 28.42 3.35 -17.20
CA THR A 362 29.54 2.41 -17.25
C THR A 362 29.58 1.64 -15.94
N LYS A 363 29.20 0.35 -15.97
CA LYS A 363 29.56 -0.58 -14.89
C LYS A 363 30.99 -1.06 -15.14
N ALA A 364 31.90 -0.83 -14.19
CA ALA A 364 33.33 -1.14 -14.38
C ALA A 364 33.59 -2.59 -14.81
N ASP A 365 32.79 -3.53 -14.31
CA ASP A 365 32.96 -4.97 -14.54
C ASP A 365 32.48 -5.45 -15.93
N LYS A 366 31.90 -4.58 -16.78
CA LYS A 366 31.39 -4.96 -18.11
C LYS A 366 31.61 -3.86 -19.16
N LYS A 367 32.23 -4.21 -20.29
CA LYS A 367 32.42 -3.37 -21.51
C LYS A 367 31.12 -2.83 -22.16
N THR A 368 29.94 -3.03 -21.55
CA THR A 368 28.64 -2.59 -22.07
C THR A 368 28.14 -1.36 -21.32
N SER A 369 28.37 -0.16 -21.86
CA SER A 369 27.68 1.06 -21.40
C SER A 369 26.18 0.94 -21.62
N ARG A 370 25.37 1.30 -20.62
CA ARG A 370 23.91 1.42 -20.78
C ARG A 370 23.49 2.89 -20.74
N ARG A 371 23.02 3.38 -21.88
CA ARG A 371 22.39 4.70 -22.02
C ARG A 371 20.91 4.65 -21.64
N TYR A 372 20.42 5.69 -20.96
CA TYR A 372 19.01 5.91 -20.67
C TYR A 372 18.73 7.41 -20.52
N GLY A 373 17.60 7.89 -21.05
CA GLY A 373 17.18 9.28 -20.88
C GLY A 373 16.59 9.56 -19.51
N VAL A 374 16.96 10.70 -18.93
CA VAL A 374 16.38 11.31 -17.73
C VAL A 374 15.95 12.74 -18.05
N ILE A 375 14.87 13.21 -17.42
CA ILE A 375 14.59 14.64 -17.32
C ILE A 375 15.29 15.11 -16.05
N LYS A 376 16.18 16.09 -16.14
CA LYS A 376 16.77 16.79 -14.99
C LYS A 376 15.99 18.07 -14.74
N CYS A 377 15.73 18.35 -13.47
CA CYS A 377 15.25 19.63 -12.97
C CYS A 377 16.44 20.53 -12.68
N ASP A 378 16.22 21.84 -12.73
CA ASP A 378 17.25 22.81 -12.33
C ASP A 378 17.52 22.80 -10.81
N PRO A 379 18.76 23.06 -10.33
CA PRO A 379 19.04 23.18 -8.91
C PRO A 379 18.21 24.24 -8.16
N VAL A 380 17.85 25.36 -8.81
CA VAL A 380 17.01 26.42 -8.18
C VAL A 380 15.60 25.90 -7.95
N VAL A 381 15.01 25.24 -8.95
CA VAL A 381 13.70 24.60 -8.83
C VAL A 381 13.74 23.49 -7.79
N LEU A 382 14.77 22.62 -7.82
CA LEU A 382 14.94 21.52 -6.87
C LEU A 382 14.99 22.00 -5.41
N LYS A 383 15.72 23.09 -5.13
CA LYS A 383 15.78 23.72 -3.80
C LYS A 383 14.44 24.36 -3.41
N GLY A 384 13.70 24.88 -4.38
CA GLY A 384 12.34 25.39 -4.17
C GLY A 384 11.33 24.29 -3.84
N LEU A 385 11.43 23.11 -4.46
CA LEU A 385 10.50 21.99 -4.30
C LEU A 385 10.42 21.47 -2.86
N GLU A 386 11.54 21.38 -2.15
CA GLU A 386 11.57 20.96 -0.74
C GLU A 386 10.67 21.83 0.13
N ARG A 387 10.82 23.16 0.01
CA ARG A 387 10.06 24.18 0.75
C ARG A 387 8.60 24.30 0.26
N SER A 388 8.25 23.57 -0.78
CA SER A 388 6.99 23.71 -1.53
C SER A 388 6.23 22.41 -1.71
N ALA A 389 6.69 21.30 -1.13
CA ALA A 389 5.99 20.01 -1.13
C ALA A 389 4.53 20.13 -0.65
N ARG A 390 4.28 21.01 0.33
CA ARG A 390 2.95 21.37 0.83
C ARG A 390 1.99 21.94 -0.24
N HIS A 391 2.50 22.47 -1.35
CA HIS A 391 1.73 23.03 -2.46
C HIS A 391 1.41 22.00 -3.57
N MET A 392 1.87 20.75 -3.45
CA MET A 392 1.56 19.69 -4.42
C MET A 392 0.08 19.28 -4.33
N VAL A 393 -0.55 19.08 -5.48
CA VAL A 393 -1.93 18.56 -5.55
C VAL A 393 -1.91 17.08 -5.16
N ILE A 394 -2.52 16.77 -4.01
CA ILE A 394 -2.80 15.41 -3.55
C ILE A 394 -4.26 15.11 -3.92
N PRO A 395 -4.55 14.44 -5.05
CA PRO A 395 -5.91 14.32 -5.57
C PRO A 395 -6.77 13.31 -4.80
N TYR A 396 -6.15 12.32 -4.15
CA TYR A 396 -6.83 11.16 -3.57
C TYR A 396 -6.64 11.16 -2.05
N MET A 397 -7.49 11.90 -1.33
CA MET A 397 -7.49 11.95 0.14
C MET A 397 -8.12 10.67 0.75
N PRO A 398 -7.90 10.37 2.05
CA PRO A 398 -8.63 9.31 2.76
C PRO A 398 -10.15 9.53 2.69
N MET A 399 -10.95 8.45 2.72
CA MET A 399 -12.38 8.55 2.46
C MET A 399 -13.15 9.14 3.65
N LEU A 400 -14.06 10.09 3.41
CA LEU A 400 -14.92 10.69 4.45
C LEU A 400 -16.12 9.82 4.87
N VAL A 401 -16.32 8.68 4.21
CA VAL A 401 -17.41 7.73 4.46
C VAL A 401 -16.90 6.30 4.29
N PRO A 402 -17.55 5.29 4.91
CA PRO A 402 -17.16 3.89 4.76
C PRO A 402 -16.98 3.47 3.29
N PRO A 403 -15.89 2.76 2.93
CA PRO A 403 -15.59 2.37 1.57
C PRO A 403 -16.67 1.49 0.91
N VAL A 404 -16.59 1.40 -0.41
CA VAL A 404 -17.38 0.46 -1.19
C VAL A 404 -16.95 -0.97 -0.89
N LYS A 405 -17.89 -1.76 -0.38
CA LYS A 405 -17.74 -3.20 -0.21
C LYS A 405 -17.25 -3.93 -1.47
N TRP A 406 -16.26 -4.80 -1.32
CA TRP A 406 -15.67 -5.60 -2.40
C TRP A 406 -16.66 -6.67 -2.90
N MET A 407 -16.74 -6.80 -4.23
CA MET A 407 -17.70 -7.65 -4.95
C MET A 407 -17.06 -8.30 -6.21
N GLY A 408 -15.74 -8.31 -6.32
CA GLY A 408 -14.98 -8.78 -7.49
C GLY A 408 -13.69 -7.98 -7.73
N TYR A 409 -12.85 -8.47 -8.65
CA TYR A 409 -11.50 -7.97 -8.95
C TYR A 409 -11.33 -6.45 -9.02
N ASP A 410 -12.28 -5.79 -9.65
CA ASP A 410 -12.32 -4.38 -10.08
C ASP A 410 -13.51 -3.63 -9.47
N LYS A 411 -14.06 -4.13 -8.34
CA LYS A 411 -15.36 -3.72 -7.79
C LYS A 411 -15.31 -3.63 -6.26
N GLY A 412 -14.75 -2.56 -5.73
CA GLY A 412 -14.64 -2.25 -4.30
C GLY A 412 -13.96 -0.91 -4.05
N ALA A 413 -13.63 -0.62 -2.79
CA ALA A 413 -12.90 0.57 -2.32
C ALA A 413 -13.56 1.93 -2.64
N TYR A 414 -13.12 2.63 -3.68
CA TYR A 414 -13.56 4.00 -3.98
C TYR A 414 -14.91 4.05 -4.73
N PHE A 415 -15.52 5.23 -4.89
CA PHE A 415 -16.75 5.38 -5.68
C PHE A 415 -16.49 5.46 -7.19
N PHE A 416 -15.43 6.15 -7.60
CA PHE A 416 -15.09 6.40 -9.01
C PHE A 416 -13.63 6.09 -9.35
N LEU A 417 -12.71 6.14 -8.37
CA LEU A 417 -11.29 5.87 -8.62
C LEU A 417 -11.07 4.38 -8.95
N PRO A 418 -10.32 4.04 -10.03
CA PRO A 418 -10.08 2.65 -10.42
C PRO A 418 -9.46 1.81 -9.31
N SER A 419 -10.25 0.85 -8.82
CA SER A 419 -9.95 0.08 -7.60
C SER A 419 -9.79 -1.40 -7.94
N TYR A 420 -8.61 -1.96 -7.64
CA TYR A 420 -8.28 -3.37 -7.89
C TYR A 420 -7.91 -4.07 -6.59
N ILE A 421 -8.50 -5.25 -6.35
CA ILE A 421 -8.28 -6.02 -5.13
C ILE A 421 -6.82 -6.48 -4.97
N MET A 422 -6.13 -6.78 -6.08
CA MET A 422 -4.75 -7.28 -6.06
C MET A 422 -3.79 -6.34 -6.79
N ARG A 423 -2.69 -5.98 -6.13
CA ARG A 423 -1.56 -5.23 -6.70
C ARG A 423 -0.75 -6.12 -7.65
N THR A 424 -1.24 -6.36 -8.87
CA THR A 424 -0.56 -7.30 -9.82
C THR A 424 0.72 -6.76 -10.46
N HIS A 425 1.10 -5.50 -10.19
CA HIS A 425 2.26 -4.79 -10.79
C HIS A 425 2.40 -4.91 -12.32
N GLY A 426 1.27 -5.10 -13.02
CA GLY A 426 1.21 -5.26 -14.47
C GLY A 426 1.11 -6.72 -14.96
N SER A 427 1.35 -7.71 -14.09
CA SER A 427 1.34 -9.12 -14.48
C SER A 427 -0.02 -9.57 -15.01
N LYS A 428 0.01 -10.25 -16.16
CA LYS A 428 -1.20 -10.71 -16.86
C LYS A 428 -1.86 -11.88 -16.13
N GLN A 429 -1.09 -12.90 -15.74
CA GLN A 429 -1.63 -14.15 -15.20
C GLN A 429 -2.32 -13.97 -13.84
N GLN A 430 -1.76 -13.12 -12.96
CA GLN A 430 -2.39 -12.76 -11.68
C GLN A 430 -3.75 -12.07 -11.89
N ARG A 431 -3.85 -11.19 -12.89
CA ARG A 431 -5.12 -10.51 -13.25
C ARG A 431 -6.15 -11.49 -13.81
N GLU A 432 -5.72 -12.52 -14.52
CA GLU A 432 -6.62 -13.54 -15.08
C GLU A 432 -7.08 -14.52 -14.00
N ALA A 433 -6.19 -14.99 -13.12
CA ALA A 433 -6.56 -15.80 -11.95
C ALA A 433 -7.61 -15.10 -11.07
N MET A 434 -7.40 -13.83 -10.72
CA MET A 434 -8.36 -13.03 -9.94
C MET A 434 -9.67 -12.67 -10.67
N LYS A 435 -9.76 -12.94 -11.98
CA LYS A 435 -11.00 -12.79 -12.77
C LYS A 435 -11.74 -14.11 -13.00
N ILE A 436 -11.04 -15.24 -12.93
CA ILE A 436 -11.60 -16.59 -13.03
C ILE A 436 -12.14 -17.05 -11.67
N ALA A 437 -11.49 -16.67 -10.58
CA ALA A 437 -11.91 -16.99 -9.22
C ALA A 437 -13.37 -16.54 -8.94
N SER A 438 -14.14 -17.43 -8.32
CA SER A 438 -15.57 -17.18 -8.09
C SER A 438 -15.80 -16.18 -6.94
N LYS A 439 -17.00 -15.56 -6.89
CA LYS A 439 -17.35 -14.67 -5.75
C LYS A 439 -17.35 -15.44 -4.42
N ALA A 440 -17.80 -16.70 -4.41
CA ALA A 440 -17.85 -17.53 -3.21
C ALA A 440 -16.43 -17.86 -2.71
N GLN A 441 -15.53 -18.24 -3.62
CA GLN A 441 -14.12 -18.48 -3.34
C GLN A 441 -13.42 -17.27 -2.70
N LEU A 442 -13.79 -16.05 -3.07
CA LEU A 442 -13.20 -14.81 -2.54
C LEU A 442 -14.02 -14.15 -1.42
N GLU A 443 -15.10 -14.78 -0.94
CA GLU A 443 -16.06 -14.17 0.00
C GLU A 443 -15.39 -13.72 1.31
N GLN A 444 -14.53 -14.56 1.89
CA GLN A 444 -13.80 -14.25 3.13
C GLN A 444 -12.75 -13.15 2.90
N VAL A 445 -12.05 -13.15 1.77
CA VAL A 445 -11.09 -12.09 1.40
C VAL A 445 -11.80 -10.74 1.25
N PHE A 446 -12.99 -10.73 0.61
CA PHE A 446 -13.83 -9.54 0.54
C PHE A 446 -14.30 -9.11 1.94
N GLU A 447 -14.75 -10.03 2.79
CA GLU A 447 -15.18 -9.70 4.15
C GLU A 447 -14.05 -9.08 4.97
N ALA A 448 -12.83 -9.61 4.91
CA ALA A 448 -11.69 -9.08 5.65
C ALA A 448 -11.24 -7.69 5.15
N LEU A 449 -11.18 -7.47 3.83
CA LEU A 449 -10.84 -6.16 3.27
C LEU A 449 -11.92 -5.10 3.54
N ASP A 450 -13.19 -5.49 3.53
CA ASP A 450 -14.32 -4.65 3.95
C ASP A 450 -14.26 -4.31 5.45
N THR A 451 -13.61 -5.17 6.24
CA THR A 451 -13.44 -4.98 7.69
C THR A 451 -12.31 -4.01 7.98
N LEU A 452 -11.12 -4.27 7.43
CA LEU A 452 -9.96 -3.37 7.51
C LEU A 452 -10.25 -1.98 6.93
N GLY A 453 -11.08 -1.91 5.88
CA GLY A 453 -11.57 -0.66 5.31
C GLY A 453 -12.72 -0.01 6.07
N GLY A 454 -13.43 -0.76 6.92
CA GLY A 454 -14.51 -0.26 7.76
C GLY A 454 -14.04 0.47 9.01
N THR A 455 -12.82 0.19 9.48
CA THR A 455 -12.20 0.85 10.65
C THR A 455 -12.03 2.35 10.42
N LYS A 456 -12.62 3.16 11.31
CA LYS A 456 -12.64 4.62 11.23
C LYS A 456 -11.49 5.24 12.04
N TRP A 457 -10.70 6.09 11.40
CA TRP A 457 -9.51 6.75 11.96
C TRP A 457 -9.72 8.25 12.13
N ARG A 458 -9.00 8.88 13.04
CA ARG A 458 -8.86 10.35 13.12
C ARG A 458 -7.41 10.74 13.37
N VAL A 459 -7.15 12.04 13.29
CA VAL A 459 -5.84 12.64 13.62
C VAL A 459 -5.78 12.94 15.12
N ASN A 460 -4.77 12.42 15.81
CA ASN A 460 -4.41 12.89 17.15
C ASN A 460 -3.81 14.31 17.04
N LYS A 461 -4.58 15.32 17.48
CA LYS A 461 -4.16 16.72 17.32
C LYS A 461 -2.95 17.07 18.19
N ARG A 462 -2.89 16.58 19.44
CA ARG A 462 -1.77 16.84 20.36
C ARG A 462 -0.43 16.38 19.79
N VAL A 463 -0.38 15.17 19.21
CA VAL A 463 0.84 14.64 18.59
C VAL A 463 1.15 15.37 17.28
N LEU A 464 0.15 15.67 16.43
CA LEU A 464 0.37 16.46 15.21
C LEU A 464 0.95 17.85 15.52
N ASP A 465 0.45 18.54 16.56
CA ASP A 465 0.94 19.86 16.95
C ASP A 465 2.41 19.79 17.44
N VAL A 466 2.79 18.74 18.21
CA VAL A 466 4.19 18.51 18.60
C VAL A 466 5.09 18.21 17.39
N VAL A 467 4.62 17.38 16.46
CA VAL A 467 5.34 17.06 15.21
C VAL A 467 5.53 18.32 14.36
N ASP A 468 4.48 19.13 14.18
CA ASP A 468 4.57 20.39 13.42
C ASP A 468 5.49 21.41 14.12
N ARG A 469 5.53 21.46 15.46
CA ARG A 469 6.52 22.28 16.19
C ARG A 469 7.96 21.83 15.92
N ILE A 470 8.28 20.54 16.10
CA ILE A 470 9.62 19.99 15.82
C ILE A 470 10.01 20.25 14.36
N TRP A 471 9.09 19.98 13.43
CA TRP A 471 9.31 20.16 12.01
C TRP A 471 9.60 21.62 11.66
N ASN A 472 8.81 22.57 12.17
CA ASN A 472 9.03 23.99 11.95
C ASN A 472 10.38 24.46 12.53
N SER A 473 10.82 23.92 13.68
CA SER A 473 12.13 24.17 14.31
C SER A 473 13.34 23.48 13.65
N GLY A 474 13.15 22.77 12.53
CA GLY A 474 14.25 22.19 11.73
C GLY A 474 14.33 20.66 11.71
N GLY A 475 13.39 19.94 12.32
CA GLY A 475 13.41 18.48 12.40
C GLY A 475 14.44 17.97 13.42
N ARG A 476 15.21 16.93 13.06
CA ARG A 476 16.33 16.32 13.84
C ARG A 476 15.95 15.57 15.13
N LEU A 477 14.81 15.85 15.76
CA LEU A 477 14.32 15.14 16.94
C LEU A 477 13.36 14.01 16.56
N ALA A 478 13.21 12.99 17.43
CA ALA A 478 12.27 11.87 17.27
C ALA A 478 12.35 11.19 15.89
N HIS A 479 13.58 10.93 15.42
CA HIS A 479 13.90 10.38 14.09
C HIS A 479 13.35 11.17 12.88
N LEU A 480 12.80 12.37 13.07
CA LEU A 480 12.47 13.26 11.95
C LEU A 480 13.76 13.71 11.25
N VAL A 481 13.74 13.64 9.93
CA VAL A 481 14.85 14.04 9.08
C VAL A 481 15.28 15.49 9.35
N ASP A 482 16.58 15.74 9.27
CA ASP A 482 17.14 17.08 9.33
C ASP A 482 16.67 17.92 8.13
N ARG A 483 16.16 19.12 8.40
CA ARG A 483 15.72 20.03 7.34
C ARG A 483 16.89 20.65 6.58
N ASP A 484 18.10 20.61 7.14
CA ASP A 484 19.32 21.12 6.51
C ASP A 484 20.18 20.00 5.86
N ASP A 485 21.03 20.42 4.93
CA ASP A 485 21.95 19.57 4.18
C ASP A 485 23.30 19.41 4.90
N VAL A 486 23.92 18.23 4.80
CA VAL A 486 25.30 18.05 5.27
C VAL A 486 26.24 18.91 4.42
N PRO A 487 27.16 19.69 5.01
CA PRO A 487 28.12 20.47 4.26
C PRO A 487 28.97 19.56 3.38
N LEU A 488 29.20 19.98 2.13
CA LEU A 488 30.05 19.24 1.21
C LEU A 488 31.52 19.44 1.62
N PRO A 489 32.33 18.37 1.72
CA PRO A 489 33.73 18.50 2.10
C PRO A 489 34.50 19.27 1.03
N GLU A 490 35.23 20.29 1.46
CA GLU A 490 36.10 21.10 0.61
C GLU A 490 37.18 20.24 -0.07
N LYS A 491 37.59 20.64 -1.28
CA LYS A 491 38.67 19.96 -2.02
C LYS A 491 39.98 20.25 -1.28
N PRO A 492 40.72 19.24 -0.78
CA PRO A 492 42.02 19.48 -0.18
C PRO A 492 42.99 20.01 -1.24
N ASP A 493 43.82 20.98 -0.84
CA ASP A 493 44.85 21.53 -1.71
C ASP A 493 46.10 20.65 -1.65
N THR A 494 46.06 19.58 -2.43
CA THR A 494 47.12 18.56 -2.52
C THR A 494 47.00 17.79 -3.83
N GLU A 495 48.13 17.32 -4.35
CA GLU A 495 48.19 16.41 -5.51
C GLU A 495 48.14 14.93 -5.11
N ASP A 496 48.21 14.60 -3.82
CA ASP A 496 48.18 13.22 -3.32
C ASP A 496 46.90 12.49 -3.77
N GLU A 497 47.06 11.51 -4.68
CA GLU A 497 45.96 10.70 -5.18
C GLU A 497 45.17 9.99 -4.08
N THR A 498 45.80 9.62 -2.97
CA THR A 498 45.16 8.92 -1.85
C THR A 498 44.24 9.86 -1.07
N LEU A 499 44.69 11.09 -0.77
CA LEU A 499 43.88 12.13 -0.16
C LEU A 499 42.77 12.62 -1.11
N LEU A 500 43.07 12.82 -2.38
CA LEU A 500 42.08 13.17 -3.40
C LEU A 500 41.02 12.06 -3.59
N LYS A 501 41.40 10.78 -3.48
CA LYS A 501 40.48 9.63 -3.51
C LYS A 501 39.63 9.55 -2.24
N LYS A 502 40.22 9.80 -1.06
CA LYS A 502 39.51 9.89 0.23
C LYS A 502 38.52 11.05 0.24
N TRP A 503 38.88 12.21 -0.32
CA TRP A 503 37.98 13.34 -0.55
C TRP A 503 36.85 13.00 -1.54
N LYS A 504 37.17 12.45 -2.73
CA LYS A 504 36.16 12.00 -3.71
C LYS A 504 35.14 11.04 -3.10
N TRP A 505 35.57 10.18 -2.17
CA TRP A 505 34.70 9.28 -1.41
C TRP A 505 33.84 10.02 -0.38
N LYS A 506 34.44 10.86 0.48
CA LYS A 506 33.69 11.73 1.42
C LYS A 506 32.63 12.58 0.70
N LEU A 507 33.01 13.24 -0.40
CA LEU A 507 32.11 14.06 -1.22
C LEU A 507 30.96 13.24 -1.81
N ARG A 508 31.24 12.02 -2.26
CA ARG A 508 30.20 11.11 -2.79
C ARG A 508 29.23 10.66 -1.69
N ASN A 509 29.70 10.51 -0.46
CA ASN A 509 28.88 10.12 0.69
C ASN A 509 28.03 11.29 1.21
N ALA A 510 28.60 12.49 1.40
CA ALA A 510 27.82 13.69 1.75
C ALA A 510 26.74 13.97 0.68
N LYS A 511 27.11 13.92 -0.61
CA LYS A 511 26.14 14.00 -1.71
C LYS A 511 25.15 12.84 -1.75
N LYS A 512 25.41 11.68 -1.14
CA LYS A 512 24.44 10.57 -1.01
C LYS A 512 23.45 10.87 0.10
N GLU A 513 23.95 11.24 1.27
CA GLU A 513 23.13 11.56 2.43
C GLU A 513 22.15 12.70 2.14
N ASN A 514 22.60 13.80 1.51
CA ASN A 514 21.71 14.92 1.17
C ASN A 514 20.58 14.52 0.20
N ARG A 515 20.77 13.52 -0.66
CA ARG A 515 19.68 12.98 -1.52
C ARG A 515 18.66 12.18 -0.71
N GLU A 516 19.14 11.42 0.27
CA GLU A 516 18.30 10.60 1.14
C GLU A 516 17.53 11.48 2.12
N ARG A 517 18.19 12.51 2.69
CA ARG A 517 17.55 13.62 3.42
C ARG A 517 16.49 14.32 2.57
N HIS A 518 16.82 14.77 1.35
CA HIS A 518 15.86 15.41 0.42
C HIS A 518 14.59 14.58 0.20
N SER A 519 14.73 13.29 -0.08
CA SER A 519 13.59 12.38 -0.31
C SER A 519 12.71 12.26 0.94
N LEU A 520 13.33 12.08 2.11
CA LEU A 520 12.66 12.04 3.41
C LEU A 520 11.97 13.37 3.76
N ARG A 521 12.57 14.53 3.45
CA ARG A 521 11.97 15.85 3.65
C ARG A 521 10.68 16.00 2.84
N CYS A 522 10.71 15.59 1.57
CA CYS A 522 9.55 15.60 0.68
C CYS A 522 8.43 14.65 1.13
N ASP A 523 8.77 13.42 1.54
CA ASP A 523 7.80 12.44 2.08
C ASP A 523 7.14 12.94 3.38
N THR A 524 7.93 13.51 4.29
CA THR A 524 7.44 14.07 5.57
C THR A 524 6.42 15.19 5.33
N GLU A 525 6.72 16.17 4.45
CA GLU A 525 5.76 17.24 4.12
C GLU A 525 4.51 16.74 3.39
N LEU A 526 4.59 15.69 2.58
CA LEU A 526 3.40 15.09 1.94
C LEU A 526 2.51 14.40 2.97
N LYS A 527 3.09 13.66 3.93
CA LYS A 527 2.37 13.07 5.08
C LYS A 527 1.70 14.14 5.93
N LEU A 528 2.44 15.19 6.31
CA LEU A 528 1.92 16.30 7.12
C LEU A 528 0.88 17.14 6.34
N SER A 529 1.02 17.32 5.02
CA SER A 529 -0.01 17.94 4.17
C SER A 529 -1.34 17.19 4.21
N VAL A 530 -1.31 15.85 4.24
CA VAL A 530 -2.53 15.05 4.45
C VAL A 530 -3.04 15.18 5.89
N ALA A 531 -2.18 15.06 6.91
CA ALA A 531 -2.59 15.17 8.31
C ALA A 531 -3.27 16.53 8.61
N ARG A 532 -2.61 17.64 8.24
CA ARG A 532 -3.12 19.01 8.41
C ARG A 532 -4.46 19.25 7.68
N LYS A 533 -4.72 18.56 6.56
CA LYS A 533 -6.00 18.64 5.81
C LYS A 533 -7.10 17.78 6.42
N MET A 534 -6.76 16.67 7.08
CA MET A 534 -7.73 15.75 7.68
C MET A 534 -7.98 16.02 9.17
N LYS A 535 -7.21 16.91 9.81
CA LYS A 535 -7.21 17.13 11.26
C LYS A 535 -8.56 17.57 11.85
N ASP A 536 -9.42 18.20 11.05
CA ASP A 536 -10.72 18.74 11.49
C ASP A 536 -11.91 17.90 10.99
N GLU A 537 -11.65 16.76 10.34
CA GLU A 537 -12.65 15.72 10.11
C GLU A 537 -12.80 14.86 11.38
N GLU A 538 -14.04 14.57 11.79
CA GLU A 538 -14.33 13.64 12.92
C GLU A 538 -13.86 12.19 12.68
N GLY A 539 -13.47 11.89 11.45
CA GLY A 539 -12.75 10.69 11.09
C GLY A 539 -13.04 10.21 9.67
N PHE A 540 -12.14 9.38 9.18
CA PHE A 540 -11.99 8.96 7.79
C PHE A 540 -11.59 7.48 7.72
N TYR A 541 -11.63 6.93 6.50
CA TYR A 541 -11.48 5.50 6.25
C TYR A 541 -10.41 5.25 5.19
N TYR A 542 -9.71 4.12 5.35
CA TYR A 542 -8.69 3.65 4.41
C TYR A 542 -9.19 2.41 3.67
N PRO A 543 -9.66 2.51 2.41
CA PRO A 543 -9.90 1.32 1.62
C PRO A 543 -8.63 0.47 1.50
N HIS A 544 -8.76 -0.84 1.71
CA HIS A 544 -7.67 -1.80 1.66
C HIS A 544 -7.72 -2.66 0.40
N ASN A 545 -6.54 -3.06 -0.08
CA ASN A 545 -6.35 -4.09 -1.10
C ASN A 545 -5.12 -4.97 -0.78
N VAL A 546 -4.95 -6.10 -1.45
CA VAL A 546 -3.85 -7.05 -1.20
C VAL A 546 -2.70 -6.90 -2.19
N ASP A 547 -1.50 -7.35 -1.79
CA ASP A 547 -0.50 -7.77 -2.77
C ASP A 547 -0.84 -9.13 -3.39
N PHE A 548 0.04 -9.68 -4.23
CA PHE A 548 -0.21 -10.94 -4.91
C PHE A 548 -0.12 -12.19 -4.00
N ARG A 549 0.36 -12.04 -2.75
CA ARG A 549 0.54 -13.12 -1.77
C ARG A 549 -0.65 -13.19 -0.80
N GLY A 550 -1.25 -12.04 -0.50
CA GLY A 550 -2.44 -11.92 0.34
C GLY A 550 -2.32 -10.89 1.46
N ARG A 551 -1.12 -10.35 1.74
CA ARG A 551 -0.95 -9.27 2.73
C ARG A 551 -1.78 -8.04 2.30
N ALA A 552 -2.56 -7.49 3.22
CA ALA A 552 -3.40 -6.31 2.99
C ALA A 552 -2.63 -5.00 3.23
N TYR A 553 -3.03 -3.95 2.53
CA TYR A 553 -2.43 -2.63 2.55
C TYR A 553 -3.49 -1.53 2.30
N PRO A 554 -3.45 -0.38 2.98
CA PRO A 554 -4.18 0.83 2.62
C PRO A 554 -3.90 1.27 1.18
N MET A 555 -4.91 1.79 0.50
CA MET A 555 -4.81 2.32 -0.86
C MET A 555 -4.42 3.80 -0.93
N HIS A 556 -4.43 4.54 0.18
CA HIS A 556 -3.89 5.90 0.24
C HIS A 556 -2.38 5.86 0.56
N PRO A 557 -1.50 6.47 -0.27
CA PRO A 557 -0.06 6.18 -0.22
C PRO A 557 0.75 6.97 0.82
N TYR A 558 0.28 8.12 1.31
CA TYR A 558 1.09 9.03 2.15
C TYR A 558 0.87 8.80 3.65
N LEU A 559 -0.24 9.30 4.20
CA LEU A 559 -0.60 9.11 5.60
C LEU A 559 -1.52 7.89 5.73
N ASN A 560 -1.03 6.82 6.35
CA ASN A 560 -1.80 5.64 6.75
C ASN A 560 -1.06 4.91 7.91
N HIS A 561 -1.74 3.96 8.57
CA HIS A 561 -1.23 3.29 9.77
C HIS A 561 -0.12 2.25 9.53
N LEU A 562 0.10 1.81 8.29
CA LEU A 562 1.28 1.01 7.91
C LEU A 562 2.55 1.87 7.77
N GLY A 563 2.46 3.19 7.97
CA GLY A 563 3.57 4.12 7.89
C GLY A 563 4.61 3.99 9.02
N SER A 564 5.58 4.91 8.97
CA SER A 564 6.58 5.18 10.01
C SER A 564 5.94 5.62 11.34
N ASP A 565 6.68 5.55 12.45
CA ASP A 565 6.26 5.99 13.80
C ASP A 565 5.44 7.29 13.82
N MET A 566 5.95 8.37 13.20
CA MET A 566 5.22 9.64 13.03
C MET A 566 3.80 9.47 12.45
N CYS A 567 3.59 8.60 11.46
CA CYS A 567 2.26 8.34 10.89
C CYS A 567 1.35 7.61 11.87
N ARG A 568 1.92 6.76 12.74
CA ARG A 568 1.18 5.95 13.72
C ARG A 568 0.79 6.79 14.93
N GLY A 569 1.73 7.54 15.52
CA GLY A 569 1.44 8.48 16.62
C GLY A 569 0.46 9.60 16.25
N ILE A 570 0.38 9.97 14.96
CA ILE A 570 -0.62 10.93 14.45
C ILE A 570 -2.01 10.28 14.21
N LEU A 571 -2.13 8.95 14.13
CA LEU A 571 -3.37 8.25 13.78
C LEU A 571 -3.93 7.42 14.94
N GLU A 572 -5.17 7.72 15.33
CA GLU A 572 -5.89 7.01 16.38
C GLU A 572 -7.30 6.61 15.89
N PHE A 573 -7.98 5.70 16.61
CA PHE A 573 -9.34 5.34 16.25
C PHE A 573 -10.28 6.54 16.45
N ALA A 574 -11.22 6.75 15.53
CA ALA A 574 -12.19 7.83 15.64
C ALA A 574 -13.34 7.53 16.62
N GLU A 575 -13.56 6.25 16.90
CA GLU A 575 -14.57 5.71 17.80
C GLU A 575 -13.82 5.13 19.00
N GLY A 576 -13.98 5.73 20.17
CA GLY A 576 -13.27 5.35 21.39
C GLY A 576 -14.05 4.36 22.25
N ARG A 577 -13.37 3.73 23.21
CA ARG A 577 -13.97 2.82 24.20
C ARG A 577 -13.51 3.16 25.62
N PRO A 578 -14.36 2.98 26.65
CA PRO A 578 -13.92 3.02 28.04
C PRO A 578 -12.84 1.95 28.26
N LEU A 579 -11.79 2.25 29.03
CA LEU A 579 -10.72 1.29 29.30
C LEU A 579 -11.23 0.03 30.03
N GLY A 580 -12.22 0.18 30.91
CA GLY A 580 -12.66 -0.88 31.81
C GLY A 580 -11.55 -1.38 32.73
N ASN A 581 -11.81 -2.50 33.39
CA ASN A 581 -10.98 -3.07 34.44
C ASN A 581 -9.58 -3.50 33.94
N VAL A 582 -9.45 -3.88 32.65
CA VAL A 582 -8.19 -4.37 32.05
C VAL A 582 -7.46 -3.35 31.18
N GLY A 583 -8.15 -2.37 30.61
CA GLY A 583 -7.57 -1.46 29.62
C GLY A 583 -6.47 -0.57 30.17
N LEU A 584 -6.52 -0.18 31.46
CA LEU A 584 -5.43 0.57 32.09
C LEU A 584 -4.14 -0.27 32.18
N ARG A 585 -4.26 -1.57 32.47
CA ARG A 585 -3.10 -2.50 32.50
C ARG A 585 -2.52 -2.68 31.09
N TRP A 586 -3.37 -2.86 30.08
CA TRP A 586 -2.92 -2.96 28.68
C TRP A 586 -2.31 -1.66 28.15
N LEU A 587 -2.81 -0.49 28.56
CA LEU A 587 -2.21 0.81 28.21
C LEU A 587 -0.81 1.00 28.81
N LYS A 588 -0.58 0.53 30.06
CA LYS A 588 0.77 0.49 30.67
C LYS A 588 1.70 -0.45 29.91
N ILE A 589 1.26 -1.70 29.67
CA ILE A 589 2.02 -2.70 28.89
C ILE A 589 2.39 -2.15 27.50
N HIS A 590 1.47 -1.46 26.83
CA HIS A 590 1.71 -0.87 25.51
C HIS A 590 2.77 0.25 25.53
N LEU A 591 2.73 1.13 26.53
CA LEU A 591 3.76 2.17 26.71
C LEU A 591 5.14 1.53 26.93
N ALA A 592 5.22 0.49 27.76
CA ALA A 592 6.43 -0.29 27.99
C ALA A 592 6.94 -1.01 26.71
N ASN A 593 6.03 -1.54 25.88
CA ASN A 593 6.38 -2.12 24.58
C ASN A 593 6.99 -1.07 23.62
N LEU A 594 6.39 0.11 23.53
CA LEU A 594 6.86 1.21 22.66
C LEU A 594 8.19 1.81 23.12
N TYR A 595 8.45 1.82 24.43
CA TYR A 595 9.75 2.19 24.98
C TYR A 595 10.84 1.17 24.57
N ALA A 596 10.48 -0.11 24.48
CA ALA A 596 11.33 -1.22 24.02
C ALA A 596 12.65 -1.31 24.78
N GLY A 597 13.79 -1.44 24.08
CA GLY A 597 15.12 -1.48 24.71
C GLY A 597 15.38 -2.68 25.64
N GLY A 598 14.56 -3.73 25.60
CA GLY A 598 14.57 -4.86 26.53
C GLY A 598 13.44 -4.83 27.56
N VAL A 599 12.73 -3.71 27.73
CA VAL A 599 11.48 -3.65 28.52
C VAL A 599 10.41 -4.53 27.87
N ASP A 600 10.38 -4.57 26.53
CA ASP A 600 9.60 -5.49 25.68
C ASP A 600 9.91 -6.99 25.91
N LYS A 601 10.91 -7.30 26.74
CA LYS A 601 11.33 -8.68 27.09
C LYS A 601 11.08 -9.04 28.55
N LEU A 602 10.52 -8.12 29.33
CA LEU A 602 9.97 -8.42 30.65
C LEU A 602 8.62 -9.14 30.52
N SER A 603 8.23 -9.84 31.59
CA SER A 603 6.85 -10.32 31.77
C SER A 603 5.89 -9.13 31.88
N TYR A 604 4.59 -9.35 31.66
CA TYR A 604 3.60 -8.25 31.70
C TYR A 604 3.61 -7.46 33.02
N GLU A 605 3.77 -8.12 34.17
CA GLU A 605 3.89 -7.41 35.45
C GLU A 605 5.20 -6.59 35.55
N GLY A 606 6.30 -7.07 34.96
CA GLY A 606 7.53 -6.28 34.85
C GLY A 606 7.37 -5.04 33.94
N ARG A 607 6.55 -5.15 32.88
CA ARG A 607 6.20 -4.02 32.01
C ARG A 607 5.28 -3.01 32.71
N VAL A 608 4.31 -3.47 33.49
CA VAL A 608 3.46 -2.63 34.36
C VAL A 608 4.32 -1.89 35.38
N SER A 609 5.17 -2.61 36.14
CA SER A 609 6.08 -2.02 37.11
C SER A 609 7.05 -1.00 36.50
N PHE A 610 7.56 -1.26 35.28
CA PHE A 610 8.36 -0.28 34.55
C PHE A 610 7.59 1.02 34.30
N THR A 611 6.31 0.95 33.88
CA THR A 611 5.49 2.13 33.65
C THR A 611 5.15 2.87 34.95
N GLU A 612 4.88 2.14 36.03
CA GLU A 612 4.57 2.73 37.34
C GLU A 612 5.78 3.43 37.97
N ASN A 613 6.99 2.93 37.75
CA ASN A 613 8.24 3.54 38.21
C ASN A 613 8.67 4.80 37.43
N HIS A 614 7.98 5.16 36.33
CA HIS A 614 8.29 6.34 35.50
C HIS A 614 7.08 7.28 35.30
N LEU A 615 6.11 7.25 36.22
CA LEU A 615 4.88 8.06 36.10
C LEU A 615 5.17 9.56 36.03
N ASP A 616 6.18 10.06 36.74
CA ASP A 616 6.56 11.48 36.71
C ASP A 616 7.12 11.89 35.34
N GLU A 617 7.98 11.07 34.70
CA GLU A 617 8.45 11.34 33.35
C GLU A 617 7.37 11.16 32.28
N ILE A 618 6.37 10.31 32.52
CA ILE A 618 5.19 10.14 31.66
C ILE A 618 4.30 11.39 31.74
N PHE A 619 4.04 11.90 32.94
CA PHE A 619 3.28 13.14 33.16
C PHE A 619 4.01 14.37 32.57
N ASP A 620 5.32 14.51 32.80
CA ASP A 620 6.12 15.58 32.19
C ASP A 620 6.16 15.48 30.66
N SER A 621 6.31 14.27 30.10
CA SER A 621 6.26 14.04 28.65
C SER A 621 4.90 14.38 28.03
N ALA A 622 3.80 14.19 28.77
CA ALA A 622 2.46 14.54 28.32
C ALA A 622 2.17 16.05 28.40
N ASP A 623 2.58 16.71 29.48
CA ASP A 623 2.27 18.13 29.75
C ASP A 623 3.25 19.10 29.08
N LYS A 624 4.52 18.71 28.94
CA LYS A 624 5.61 19.55 28.40
C LYS A 624 6.43 18.80 27.34
N PRO A 625 5.83 18.37 26.20
CA PRO A 625 6.48 17.42 25.28
C PRO A 625 7.81 17.91 24.68
N LEU A 626 8.08 19.21 24.64
CA LEU A 626 9.33 19.78 24.12
C LEU A 626 10.13 20.58 25.16
N GLU A 627 9.47 21.01 26.24
CA GLU A 627 9.97 21.92 27.26
C GLU A 627 10.46 21.19 28.53
N GLY A 628 9.99 19.96 28.75
CA GLY A 628 10.35 19.13 29.90
C GLY A 628 11.61 18.28 29.68
N ASN A 629 11.69 17.19 30.44
CA ASN A 629 12.76 16.19 30.40
C ASN A 629 12.80 15.41 29.07
N ARG A 630 11.69 15.41 28.32
CA ARG A 630 11.53 14.75 26.99
C ARG A 630 11.90 13.26 27.02
N TRP A 631 11.54 12.56 28.10
CA TRP A 631 11.84 11.14 28.32
C TRP A 631 11.35 10.25 27.17
N TRP A 632 10.19 10.56 26.58
CA TRP A 632 9.63 9.89 25.40
C TRP A 632 10.57 9.82 24.17
N LEU A 633 11.58 10.70 24.06
CA LEU A 633 12.59 10.65 23.00
C LEU A 633 13.59 9.48 23.14
N ARG A 634 13.55 8.72 24.24
CA ARG A 634 14.42 7.56 24.52
C ARG A 634 13.84 6.23 24.04
N ALA A 635 12.58 6.20 23.63
CA ALA A 635 11.86 5.03 23.12
C ALA A 635 12.35 4.60 21.71
N GLU A 636 12.13 3.33 21.32
CA GLU A 636 12.37 2.87 19.93
C GLU A 636 11.31 3.43 18.95
N ASP A 637 10.09 3.72 19.45
CA ASP A 637 8.98 4.36 18.71
C ASP A 637 8.50 5.66 19.43
N PRO A 638 9.19 6.81 19.27
CA PRO A 638 8.93 8.01 20.08
C PRO A 638 7.54 8.65 19.95
N PHE A 639 6.98 8.82 18.76
CA PHE A 639 5.68 9.51 18.60
C PHE A 639 4.51 8.65 19.07
N GLN A 640 4.57 7.33 18.88
CA GLN A 640 3.64 6.39 19.51
C GLN A 640 3.80 6.40 21.04
N CYS A 641 5.04 6.41 21.57
CA CYS A 641 5.29 6.51 23.01
C CYS A 641 4.71 7.79 23.61
N LEU A 642 4.87 8.94 22.93
CA LEU A 642 4.25 10.22 23.35
C LEU A 642 2.71 10.15 23.34
N ALA A 643 2.10 9.51 22.33
CA ALA A 643 0.65 9.29 22.30
C ALA A 643 0.17 8.44 23.49
N ALA A 644 0.92 7.39 23.84
CA ALA A 644 0.65 6.55 25.01
C ALA A 644 0.85 7.33 26.34
N CYS A 645 1.90 8.14 26.47
CA CYS A 645 2.14 8.98 27.64
C CYS A 645 0.99 9.97 27.87
N ILE A 646 0.53 10.63 26.80
CA ILE A 646 -0.63 11.52 26.81
C ILE A 646 -1.89 10.78 27.28
N ASN A 647 -2.21 9.65 26.63
CA ASN A 647 -3.46 8.95 26.92
C ASN A 647 -3.49 8.31 28.31
N LEU A 648 -2.36 7.80 28.80
CA LEU A 648 -2.21 7.27 30.15
C LEU A 648 -2.30 8.39 31.21
N SER A 649 -1.71 9.56 30.93
CA SER A 649 -1.81 10.72 31.82
C SER A 649 -3.25 11.22 31.95
N GLU A 650 -3.99 11.28 30.83
CA GLU A 650 -5.41 11.63 30.82
C GLU A 650 -6.27 10.59 31.56
N ALA A 651 -5.98 9.29 31.39
CA ALA A 651 -6.67 8.21 32.09
C ALA A 651 -6.47 8.27 33.61
N LEU A 652 -5.22 8.45 34.08
CA LEU A 652 -4.86 8.48 35.50
C LEU A 652 -5.34 9.76 36.22
N ARG A 653 -5.60 10.84 35.47
CA ARG A 653 -6.15 12.11 36.01
C ARG A 653 -7.68 12.20 35.92
N SER A 654 -8.33 11.19 35.32
CA SER A 654 -9.80 11.11 35.26
C SER A 654 -10.40 10.68 36.60
N SER A 655 -11.69 10.94 36.82
CA SER A 655 -12.39 10.56 38.06
C SER A 655 -12.56 9.04 38.24
N SER A 656 -12.47 8.27 37.16
CA SER A 656 -12.31 6.81 37.19
C SER A 656 -11.67 6.35 35.88
N SER A 657 -10.47 5.78 35.97
CA SER A 657 -9.70 5.29 34.83
C SER A 657 -10.42 4.20 34.03
N GLU A 658 -11.26 3.38 34.66
CA GLU A 658 -12.10 2.39 33.97
C GLU A 658 -13.11 3.06 33.02
N THR A 659 -13.65 4.22 33.42
CA THR A 659 -14.63 4.99 32.62
C THR A 659 -13.98 5.87 31.54
N TYR A 660 -12.66 6.05 31.59
CA TYR A 660 -11.94 6.90 30.65
C TYR A 660 -12.01 6.33 29.21
N VAL A 661 -12.51 7.14 28.28
CA VAL A 661 -12.68 6.75 26.87
C VAL A 661 -11.38 6.94 26.11
N SER A 662 -10.65 5.85 25.90
CA SER A 662 -9.45 5.84 25.07
C SER A 662 -9.78 5.65 23.59
N TYR A 663 -8.93 6.24 22.74
CA TYR A 663 -8.96 6.17 21.28
C TYR A 663 -7.69 5.51 20.71
N LEU A 664 -6.71 5.20 21.57
CA LEU A 664 -5.40 4.72 21.17
C LEU A 664 -5.48 3.24 20.73
N PRO A 665 -4.97 2.88 19.54
CA PRO A 665 -4.78 1.48 19.18
C PRO A 665 -3.70 0.84 20.06
N ILE A 666 -4.03 -0.25 20.74
CA ILE A 666 -3.05 -1.07 21.46
C ILE A 666 -2.58 -2.17 20.53
N HIS A 667 -1.26 -2.25 20.33
CA HIS A 667 -0.62 -3.21 19.42
C HIS A 667 -0.29 -4.51 20.16
N GLN A 668 -0.50 -5.65 19.50
CA GLN A 668 0.03 -6.96 19.89
C GLN A 668 0.80 -7.52 18.69
N ASP A 669 2.07 -7.88 18.90
CA ASP A 669 3.02 -8.18 17.82
C ASP A 669 3.47 -9.65 17.84
N GLY A 670 3.49 -10.30 16.67
CA GLY A 670 3.84 -11.71 16.52
C GLY A 670 5.33 -11.96 16.75
N SER A 671 5.68 -12.87 17.67
CA SER A 671 7.06 -13.17 18.06
C SER A 671 7.88 -13.84 16.95
N CYS A 672 8.40 -13.05 16.01
CA CYS A 672 8.98 -13.50 14.74
C CYS A 672 8.00 -14.39 13.95
N ASN A 673 6.85 -13.82 13.58
CA ASN A 673 5.72 -14.49 12.94
C ASN A 673 6.06 -15.47 11.79
N GLY A 674 7.06 -15.16 10.96
CA GLY A 674 7.53 -16.09 9.92
C GLY A 674 8.05 -17.43 10.44
N LEU A 675 8.71 -17.46 11.61
CA LEU A 675 9.10 -18.71 12.28
C LEU A 675 7.92 -19.38 13.00
N GLN A 676 7.00 -18.60 13.58
CA GLN A 676 5.77 -19.15 14.17
C GLN A 676 4.99 -19.98 13.13
N HIS A 677 4.85 -19.44 11.92
CA HIS A 677 4.23 -20.14 10.80
C HIS A 677 5.01 -21.39 10.34
N TYR A 678 6.34 -21.42 10.38
CA TYR A 678 7.12 -22.63 10.07
C TYR A 678 7.05 -23.69 11.18
N ALA A 679 7.15 -23.29 12.46
CA ALA A 679 7.05 -24.22 13.59
C ALA A 679 5.67 -24.89 13.66
N ALA A 680 4.60 -24.17 13.33
CA ALA A 680 3.25 -24.71 13.21
C ALA A 680 3.08 -25.66 12.01
N LEU A 681 3.71 -25.37 10.86
CA LEU A 681 3.72 -26.28 9.70
C LEU A 681 4.49 -27.59 9.99
N GLY A 682 5.66 -27.49 10.61
CA GLY A 682 6.54 -28.64 10.90
C GLY A 682 6.23 -29.37 12.21
N ARG A 683 5.31 -28.85 13.03
CA ARG A 683 5.08 -29.27 14.43
C ARG A 683 6.39 -29.36 15.23
N ASP A 684 7.26 -28.37 15.03
CA ASP A 684 8.57 -28.27 15.66
C ASP A 684 8.45 -27.70 17.08
N LYS A 685 8.69 -28.54 18.08
CA LYS A 685 8.53 -28.20 19.50
C LYS A 685 9.64 -27.28 20.03
N LEU A 686 10.89 -27.47 19.58
CA LEU A 686 12.00 -26.59 19.99
C LEU A 686 11.89 -25.23 19.31
N GLY A 687 11.53 -25.22 18.02
CA GLY A 687 11.19 -24.02 17.29
C GLY A 687 10.01 -23.27 17.93
N ALA A 688 8.94 -23.99 18.30
CA ALA A 688 7.76 -23.45 18.97
C ALA A 688 8.07 -22.77 20.31
N ALA A 689 9.00 -23.33 21.11
CA ALA A 689 9.46 -22.71 22.36
C ALA A 689 10.12 -21.35 22.09
N ALA A 690 11.05 -21.29 21.14
CA ALA A 690 11.85 -20.11 20.83
C ALA A 690 11.03 -18.91 20.31
N VAL A 691 9.81 -19.16 19.80
CA VAL A 691 8.94 -18.17 19.14
C VAL A 691 7.58 -17.97 19.83
N ASN A 692 7.50 -18.35 21.10
CA ASN A 692 6.32 -18.18 21.96
C ASN A 692 5.05 -18.88 21.42
N LEU A 693 5.15 -20.04 20.78
CA LEU A 693 3.97 -20.88 20.52
C LEU A 693 3.58 -21.73 21.73
N MET A 694 4.51 -22.01 22.64
CA MET A 694 4.24 -22.62 23.95
C MET A 694 4.21 -21.57 25.07
N ALA A 695 3.59 -21.92 26.20
CA ALA A 695 3.51 -21.07 27.37
C ALA A 695 4.88 -20.92 28.09
N GLY A 696 5.10 -19.77 28.72
CA GLY A 696 6.29 -19.47 29.52
C GLY A 696 6.08 -18.23 30.38
N GLU A 697 6.89 -18.06 31.44
CA GLU A 697 6.75 -16.95 32.40
C GLU A 697 7.11 -15.57 31.81
N LYS A 698 8.01 -15.56 30.82
CA LYS A 698 8.54 -14.38 30.12
C LYS A 698 8.58 -14.68 28.61
N PRO A 699 8.50 -13.66 27.74
CA PRO A 699 8.62 -13.85 26.30
C PRO A 699 10.01 -14.38 25.93
N ALA A 700 10.06 -15.52 25.24
CA ALA A 700 11.27 -16.01 24.59
C ALA A 700 11.73 -15.05 23.49
N ASP A 701 13.05 -14.97 23.29
CA ASP A 701 13.68 -14.11 22.29
C ASP A 701 14.66 -14.92 21.42
N VAL A 702 14.12 -15.52 20.36
CA VAL A 702 14.88 -16.26 19.34
C VAL A 702 16.16 -15.55 18.88
N TYR A 703 16.15 -14.21 18.82
CA TYR A 703 17.32 -13.42 18.42
C TYR A 703 18.45 -13.47 19.44
N SER A 704 18.16 -13.42 20.74
CA SER A 704 19.17 -13.59 21.80
C SER A 704 19.64 -15.04 21.91
N GLY A 705 18.75 -16.01 21.70
CA GLY A 705 19.13 -17.44 21.63
C GLY A 705 20.12 -17.73 20.50
N ILE A 706 19.83 -17.25 19.29
CA ILE A 706 20.75 -17.36 18.15
C ILE A 706 22.03 -16.55 18.39
N ALA A 707 21.97 -15.36 18.99
CA ALA A 707 23.17 -14.59 19.31
C ALA A 707 24.10 -15.35 20.28
N ALA A 708 23.55 -16.04 21.29
CA ALA A 708 24.32 -16.89 22.19
C ALA A 708 24.97 -18.06 21.43
N ARG A 709 24.20 -18.82 20.63
CA ARG A 709 24.75 -19.94 19.85
C ARG A 709 25.82 -19.50 18.85
N VAL A 710 25.65 -18.33 18.21
CA VAL A 710 26.67 -17.70 17.35
C VAL A 710 27.93 -17.36 18.14
N LEU A 711 27.79 -16.77 19.33
CA LEU A 711 28.92 -16.42 20.18
C LEU A 711 29.70 -17.66 20.65
N ASP A 712 29.02 -18.77 20.94
CA ASP A 712 29.66 -20.03 21.35
C ASP A 712 30.44 -20.67 20.20
N ILE A 713 29.87 -20.74 18.98
CA ILE A 713 30.60 -21.19 17.79
C ILE A 713 31.82 -20.28 17.54
N MET A 714 31.69 -18.95 17.72
CA MET A 714 32.82 -18.03 17.58
C MET A 714 33.87 -18.20 18.69
N ARG A 715 33.51 -18.58 19.91
CA ARG A 715 34.45 -18.90 21.01
C ARG A 715 35.27 -20.15 20.68
N GLU A 716 34.63 -21.20 20.17
CA GLU A 716 35.29 -22.43 19.70
C GLU A 716 36.23 -22.14 18.52
N ASP A 717 35.76 -21.39 17.52
CA ASP A 717 36.56 -20.99 16.35
C ASP A 717 37.74 -20.07 16.70
N ALA A 718 37.58 -19.17 17.68
CA ALA A 718 38.64 -18.28 18.14
C ALA A 718 39.80 -19.03 18.83
N GLN A 719 39.56 -20.21 19.41
CA GLN A 719 40.61 -21.03 20.04
C GLN A 719 41.46 -21.81 19.04
N LYS A 720 40.97 -22.01 17.80
CA LYS A 720 41.69 -22.74 16.74
C LYS A 720 42.93 -21.95 16.29
N ASP A 721 43.95 -22.66 15.82
CA ASP A 721 45.18 -22.04 15.32
C ASP A 721 44.91 -21.31 13.99
N PRO A 722 45.15 -19.98 13.89
CA PRO A 722 45.03 -19.21 12.65
C PRO A 722 45.79 -19.77 11.44
N THR A 723 46.86 -20.57 11.62
CA THR A 723 47.55 -21.20 10.48
C THR A 723 46.73 -22.32 9.83
N SER A 724 45.94 -23.05 10.63
CA SER A 724 45.05 -24.13 10.17
C SER A 724 43.63 -23.63 9.85
N PHE A 725 43.18 -22.59 10.54
CA PHE A 725 41.83 -22.04 10.41
C PHE A 725 41.86 -20.49 10.36
N PRO A 726 42.03 -19.90 9.16
CA PRO A 726 42.16 -18.44 9.01
C PRO A 726 40.96 -17.61 9.53
N ASP A 727 39.77 -18.22 9.57
CA ASP A 727 38.56 -17.63 10.14
C ASP A 727 38.70 -17.36 11.67
N ALA A 728 39.64 -18.00 12.39
CA ALA A 728 39.91 -17.76 13.81
C ALA A 728 40.25 -16.29 14.12
N LEU A 729 40.91 -15.59 13.20
CA LEU A 729 41.22 -14.16 13.33
C LEU A 729 39.96 -13.28 13.22
N GLN A 730 38.98 -13.70 12.41
CA GLN A 730 37.69 -13.02 12.31
C GLN A 730 36.84 -13.28 13.56
N ALA A 731 36.83 -14.52 14.05
CA ALA A 731 36.16 -14.90 15.29
C ALA A 731 36.65 -14.06 16.48
N ARG A 732 37.98 -14.00 16.71
CA ARG A 732 38.60 -13.17 17.76
C ARG A 732 38.21 -11.68 17.66
N ALA A 733 38.12 -11.14 16.45
CA ALA A 733 37.74 -9.74 16.21
C ALA A 733 36.23 -9.45 16.39
N LEU A 734 35.40 -10.48 16.57
CA LEU A 734 33.94 -10.37 16.63
C LEU A 734 33.32 -10.76 17.98
N LEU A 735 34.06 -11.39 18.91
CA LEU A 735 33.51 -11.85 20.20
C LEU A 735 32.74 -10.74 20.94
N ASP A 736 33.33 -9.55 21.06
CA ASP A 736 32.72 -8.39 21.74
C ASP A 736 31.68 -7.63 20.87
N GLN A 737 31.33 -8.16 19.69
CA GLN A 737 30.39 -7.55 18.74
C GLN A 737 29.12 -8.39 18.51
N VAL A 738 29.09 -9.66 18.94
CA VAL A 738 27.91 -10.53 18.80
C VAL A 738 26.85 -10.14 19.83
N ASP A 739 25.73 -9.62 19.35
CA ASP A 739 24.54 -9.37 20.16
C ASP A 739 23.25 -9.59 19.35
N ARG A 740 22.11 -9.46 20.05
CA ARG A 740 20.76 -9.51 19.48
C ARG A 740 20.59 -8.60 18.25
N LYS A 741 21.12 -7.37 18.29
CA LYS A 741 20.95 -6.34 17.23
C LYS A 741 21.79 -6.65 15.99
N LEU A 742 22.92 -7.34 16.13
CA LEU A 742 23.72 -7.83 15.02
C LEU A 742 22.97 -8.91 14.22
N VAL A 743 22.36 -9.89 14.90
CA VAL A 743 21.72 -11.05 14.25
C VAL A 743 20.25 -10.83 13.88
N LYS A 744 19.49 -9.97 14.60
CA LYS A 744 18.03 -9.74 14.44
C LYS A 744 17.61 -9.63 12.97
N GLN A 745 18.29 -8.78 12.20
CA GLN A 745 17.93 -8.53 10.80
C GLN A 745 18.21 -9.72 9.86
N THR A 746 19.27 -10.49 10.12
CA THR A 746 19.59 -11.70 9.37
C THR A 746 18.59 -12.79 9.67
N VAL A 747 18.38 -13.14 10.95
CA VAL A 747 17.39 -14.14 11.39
C VAL A 747 16.00 -13.83 10.82
N MET A 748 15.52 -12.60 11.02
CA MET A 748 14.21 -12.13 10.56
C MET A 748 14.03 -12.21 9.03
N THR A 749 15.11 -12.20 8.23
CA THR A 749 15.00 -12.19 6.77
C THR A 749 15.45 -13.48 6.08
N SER A 750 16.24 -14.33 6.74
CA SER A 750 16.60 -15.67 6.26
C SER A 750 15.37 -16.55 6.04
N VAL A 751 14.41 -16.51 6.97
CA VAL A 751 13.11 -17.22 6.86
C VAL A 751 12.28 -16.74 5.67
N TYR A 752 12.52 -15.51 5.23
CA TYR A 752 11.95 -14.93 4.01
C TYR A 752 12.87 -15.08 2.78
N GLY A 753 13.76 -16.07 2.78
CA GLY A 753 14.56 -16.47 1.62
C GLY A 753 15.78 -15.58 1.33
N VAL A 754 16.30 -14.84 2.32
CA VAL A 754 17.58 -14.15 2.16
C VAL A 754 18.72 -15.15 1.97
N THR A 755 19.56 -14.87 0.97
CA THR A 755 20.77 -15.65 0.69
C THR A 755 21.95 -15.11 1.49
N TYR A 756 22.99 -15.93 1.68
CA TYR A 756 24.27 -15.57 2.33
C TYR A 756 24.81 -14.17 1.96
N ILE A 757 24.73 -13.77 0.69
CA ILE A 757 25.18 -12.44 0.23
C ILE A 757 24.36 -11.32 0.89
N GLY A 758 23.04 -11.50 1.02
CA GLY A 758 22.15 -10.54 1.70
C GLY A 758 22.34 -10.54 3.22
N ALA A 759 22.57 -11.70 3.83
CA ALA A 759 22.90 -11.81 5.25
C ALA A 759 24.19 -11.04 5.59
N ARG A 760 25.26 -11.24 4.81
CA ARG A 760 26.50 -10.45 4.89
C ARG A 760 26.23 -8.95 4.73
N ASP A 761 25.46 -8.54 3.73
CA ASP A 761 25.19 -7.11 3.44
C ASP A 761 24.26 -6.43 4.48
N GLN A 762 23.67 -7.20 5.40
CA GLN A 762 23.00 -6.72 6.60
C GLN A 762 23.98 -6.62 7.77
N ILE A 763 24.72 -7.71 8.07
CA ILE A 763 25.70 -7.75 9.17
C ILE A 763 26.81 -6.70 8.96
N MET A 764 27.34 -6.54 7.75
CA MET A 764 28.33 -5.51 7.41
C MET A 764 27.81 -4.09 7.69
N ARG A 765 26.49 -3.86 7.60
CA ARG A 765 25.85 -2.59 7.92
C ARG A 765 25.77 -2.38 9.42
N ARG A 766 25.35 -3.41 10.17
CA ARG A 766 25.29 -3.39 11.64
C ARG A 766 26.66 -3.29 12.31
N LEU A 767 27.73 -3.79 11.69
CA LEU A 767 29.11 -3.54 12.12
C LEU A 767 29.51 -2.07 11.87
N LYS A 768 29.20 -1.53 10.68
CA LYS A 768 29.50 -0.12 10.35
C LYS A 768 28.72 0.90 11.18
N GLU A 769 27.47 0.60 11.54
CA GLU A 769 26.66 1.40 12.46
C GLU A 769 27.29 1.55 13.85
N ARG A 770 28.16 0.61 14.27
CA ARG A 770 28.84 0.62 15.58
C ARG A 770 30.15 1.42 15.57
N GLY A 771 30.64 1.85 14.41
CA GLY A 771 31.92 2.57 14.32
C GLY A 771 33.15 1.74 14.70
N THR A 772 33.12 0.42 14.48
CA THR A 772 34.28 -0.47 14.72
C THR A 772 35.52 0.05 13.98
N GLN A 773 36.66 0.14 14.67
CA GLN A 773 37.96 0.65 14.16
C GLN A 773 38.64 -0.26 13.11
N LEU A 774 37.87 -1.09 12.41
CA LEU A 774 38.31 -2.02 11.38
C LEU A 774 38.33 -1.33 10.00
N ASP A 775 39.31 -1.68 9.16
CA ASP A 775 39.30 -1.24 7.76
C ASP A 775 38.08 -1.81 6.99
N ASP A 776 37.74 -1.19 5.86
CA ASP A 776 36.68 -1.64 4.96
C ASP A 776 36.87 -3.10 4.50
N SER A 777 38.14 -3.53 4.32
CA SER A 777 38.51 -4.90 3.96
C SER A 777 38.32 -5.88 5.14
N GLN A 778 38.76 -5.51 6.34
CA GLN A 778 38.58 -6.32 7.56
C GLN A 778 37.10 -6.46 7.92
N THR A 779 36.34 -5.37 7.86
CA THR A 779 34.89 -5.34 8.06
C THR A 779 34.16 -6.27 7.06
N PHE A 780 34.63 -6.36 5.82
CA PHE A 780 34.10 -7.29 4.83
C PHE A 780 34.39 -8.75 5.20
N GLY A 781 35.63 -9.08 5.57
CA GLY A 781 36.01 -10.42 6.06
C GLY A 781 35.18 -10.86 7.27
N ALA A 782 35.10 -10.01 8.30
CA ALA A 782 34.32 -10.24 9.50
C ALA A 782 32.82 -10.47 9.17
N SER A 783 32.24 -9.65 8.29
CA SER A 783 30.84 -9.80 7.88
C SER A 783 30.55 -11.10 7.11
N CYS A 784 31.53 -11.64 6.37
CA CYS A 784 31.42 -12.92 5.68
C CYS A 784 31.37 -14.08 6.69
N TYR A 785 32.34 -14.12 7.61
CA TYR A 785 32.41 -15.14 8.66
C TYR A 785 31.19 -15.08 9.58
N ALA A 786 30.81 -13.90 10.08
CA ALA A 786 29.63 -13.72 10.91
C ALA A 786 28.32 -14.15 10.21
N ALA A 787 28.17 -13.88 8.91
CA ALA A 787 26.99 -14.33 8.15
C ALA A 787 26.95 -15.85 7.97
N LYS A 788 28.11 -16.51 7.82
CA LYS A 788 28.23 -17.97 7.76
C LYS A 788 27.81 -18.59 9.10
N VAL A 789 28.37 -18.14 10.22
CA VAL A 789 28.04 -18.65 11.56
C VAL A 789 26.58 -18.36 11.94
N THR A 790 26.05 -17.17 11.65
CA THR A 790 24.64 -16.82 11.93
C THR A 790 23.66 -17.72 11.15
N LEU A 791 24.00 -18.11 9.92
CA LEU A 791 23.19 -19.07 9.17
C LEU A 791 23.35 -20.49 9.71
N THR A 792 24.55 -20.94 10.10
CA THR A 792 24.76 -22.26 10.72
C THR A 792 23.95 -22.40 12.01
N ALA A 793 24.02 -21.42 12.93
CA ALA A 793 23.24 -21.44 14.16
C ALA A 793 21.71 -21.44 13.92
N LEU A 794 21.24 -20.74 12.88
CA LEU A 794 19.83 -20.77 12.47
C LEU A 794 19.42 -22.14 11.89
N GLU A 795 20.32 -22.80 11.16
CA GLU A 795 20.10 -24.13 10.59
C GLU A 795 20.06 -25.23 11.66
N GLU A 796 20.91 -25.13 12.70
CA GLU A 796 20.89 -26.01 13.88
C GLU A 796 19.64 -25.85 14.74
N MET A 797 19.11 -24.63 14.89
CA MET A 797 17.98 -24.34 15.79
C MET A 797 16.59 -24.55 15.15
N PHE A 798 16.49 -24.65 13.83
CA PHE A 798 15.21 -24.69 13.10
C PHE A 798 15.22 -25.66 11.90
N GLU A 799 15.66 -26.90 12.12
CA GLU A 799 15.80 -27.91 11.08
C GLU A 799 14.48 -28.21 10.34
N ALA A 800 13.35 -28.35 11.07
CA ALA A 800 12.05 -28.60 10.44
C ALA A 800 11.62 -27.46 9.49
N ALA A 801 11.84 -26.21 9.89
CA ALA A 801 11.58 -25.04 9.05
C ALA A 801 12.46 -25.07 7.78
N ARG A 802 13.75 -25.40 7.92
CA ARG A 802 14.68 -25.57 6.79
C ARG A 802 14.23 -26.68 5.84
N SER A 803 13.77 -27.82 6.36
CA SER A 803 13.30 -28.96 5.57
C SER A 803 12.06 -28.60 4.74
N ILE A 804 11.09 -27.88 5.33
CA ILE A 804 9.93 -27.33 4.61
C ILE A 804 10.36 -26.29 3.55
N MET A 805 11.28 -25.38 3.88
CA MET A 805 11.83 -24.41 2.91
C MET A 805 12.53 -25.10 1.73
N SER A 806 13.22 -26.22 1.99
CA SER A 806 13.91 -27.02 0.98
C SER A 806 12.91 -27.74 0.07
N TRP A 807 11.92 -28.43 0.66
CA TRP A 807 10.84 -29.12 -0.05
C TRP A 807 10.06 -28.18 -0.99
N LEU A 808 9.56 -27.07 -0.45
CA LEU A 808 8.93 -26.00 -1.25
C LEU A 808 9.85 -25.55 -2.39
N GLY A 809 11.14 -25.32 -2.11
CA GLY A 809 12.13 -24.90 -3.09
C GLY A 809 12.38 -25.90 -4.24
N GLU A 810 12.32 -27.20 -3.98
CA GLU A 810 12.44 -28.25 -5.00
C GLU A 810 11.13 -28.44 -5.79
N CYS A 811 9.95 -28.42 -5.15
CA CYS A 811 8.65 -28.41 -5.84
C CYS A 811 8.54 -27.23 -6.82
N ALA A 812 8.93 -26.03 -6.39
CA ALA A 812 8.98 -24.83 -7.24
C ALA A 812 10.01 -24.91 -8.38
N LYS A 813 11.08 -25.69 -8.22
CA LYS A 813 12.09 -25.95 -9.26
C LYS A 813 11.55 -26.94 -10.29
N ILE A 814 10.81 -27.98 -9.88
CA ILE A 814 10.16 -28.95 -10.76
C ILE A 814 9.17 -28.23 -11.69
N ILE A 815 8.16 -27.56 -11.12
CA ILE A 815 7.14 -26.80 -11.88
C ILE A 815 7.77 -25.78 -12.83
N ALA A 816 8.79 -25.04 -12.37
CA ALA A 816 9.42 -24.01 -13.17
C ALA A 816 10.38 -24.54 -14.25
N SER A 817 10.81 -25.80 -14.18
CA SER A 817 11.64 -26.43 -15.22
C SER A 817 10.82 -26.69 -16.48
N GLU A 818 9.56 -27.12 -16.33
CA GLU A 818 8.54 -27.15 -17.39
C GLU A 818 8.05 -25.76 -17.82
N ASN A 819 8.79 -24.71 -17.45
CA ASN A 819 8.52 -23.33 -17.79
C ASN A 819 7.15 -22.81 -17.29
N GLN A 820 6.54 -23.48 -16.30
CA GLN A 820 5.29 -23.05 -15.67
C GLN A 820 5.54 -22.15 -14.45
N PRO A 821 4.61 -21.23 -14.13
CA PRO A 821 4.67 -20.48 -12.89
C PRO A 821 4.14 -21.30 -11.71
N VAL A 822 4.78 -21.19 -10.54
CA VAL A 822 4.19 -21.74 -9.31
C VAL A 822 2.93 -20.94 -8.98
N ARG A 823 1.85 -21.65 -8.71
CA ARG A 823 0.52 -21.15 -8.38
C ARG A 823 -0.06 -22.01 -7.26
N TRP A 824 -0.80 -21.41 -6.33
CA TRP A 824 -1.54 -22.11 -5.28
C TRP A 824 -2.76 -21.28 -4.88
N THR A 825 -3.62 -21.85 -4.05
CA THR A 825 -4.73 -21.13 -3.43
C THR A 825 -4.47 -21.05 -1.93
N THR A 826 -4.65 -19.88 -1.31
CA THR A 826 -4.58 -19.74 0.15
C THR A 826 -5.75 -20.46 0.82
N PRO A 827 -5.68 -20.80 2.12
CA PRO A 827 -6.83 -21.32 2.87
C PRO A 827 -8.11 -20.45 2.76
N LEU A 828 -7.98 -19.13 2.57
CA LEU A 828 -9.10 -18.20 2.31
C LEU A 828 -9.55 -18.09 0.84
N GLY A 829 -9.14 -19.02 -0.02
CA GLY A 829 -9.55 -19.07 -1.43
C GLY A 829 -8.86 -18.08 -2.37
N LEU A 830 -7.98 -17.18 -1.91
CA LEU A 830 -7.21 -16.28 -2.78
C LEU A 830 -6.24 -17.07 -3.70
N PRO A 831 -6.33 -16.97 -5.03
CA PRO A 831 -5.36 -17.59 -5.93
C PRO A 831 -4.08 -16.74 -6.03
N VAL A 832 -2.95 -17.36 -5.71
CA VAL A 832 -1.61 -16.76 -5.77
C VAL A 832 -0.86 -17.31 -6.98
N VAL A 833 -0.15 -16.44 -7.72
CA VAL A 833 0.71 -16.83 -8.86
C VAL A 833 2.02 -16.07 -8.79
N GLN A 834 3.16 -16.76 -8.84
CA GLN A 834 4.49 -16.10 -8.85
C GLN A 834 4.80 -15.46 -10.22
N PRO A 835 5.01 -14.13 -10.29
CA PRO A 835 5.17 -13.42 -11.56
C PRO A 835 6.60 -13.45 -12.14
N TYR A 836 7.46 -14.41 -11.75
CA TYR A 836 8.90 -14.34 -12.06
C TYR A 836 9.22 -14.90 -13.45
N ARG A 837 8.83 -14.13 -14.46
CA ARG A 837 9.13 -14.34 -15.89
C ARG A 837 10.30 -13.46 -16.33
N LYS A 838 11.04 -13.91 -17.35
CA LYS A 838 12.10 -13.11 -17.97
C LYS A 838 11.46 -11.89 -18.64
N LEU A 839 11.94 -10.70 -18.30
CA LEU A 839 11.45 -9.46 -18.89
C LEU A 839 12.11 -9.22 -20.24
N GLY A 840 11.29 -9.32 -21.29
CA GLY A 840 11.65 -8.93 -22.65
C GLY A 840 11.72 -7.42 -22.78
N ARG A 841 12.31 -6.96 -23.89
CA ARG A 841 12.44 -5.54 -24.22
C ARG A 841 11.61 -5.24 -25.45
N HIS A 842 10.81 -4.19 -25.38
CA HIS A 842 10.06 -3.67 -26.50
C HIS A 842 10.47 -2.21 -26.72
N LEU A 843 11.01 -1.91 -27.90
CA LEU A 843 11.42 -0.56 -28.27
C LEU A 843 10.22 0.17 -28.88
N ILE A 844 9.83 1.29 -28.28
CA ILE A 844 8.77 2.16 -28.80
C ILE A 844 9.36 3.51 -29.20
N LYS A 845 9.02 4.00 -30.39
CA LYS A 845 9.35 5.38 -30.78
C LYS A 845 8.35 6.32 -30.11
N THR A 846 8.84 7.21 -29.26
CA THR A 846 8.11 8.39 -28.77
C THR A 846 8.75 9.66 -29.32
N SER A 847 8.17 10.83 -29.07
CA SER A 847 8.72 12.09 -29.57
C SER A 847 10.04 12.48 -28.91
N LEU A 848 10.16 12.32 -27.58
CA LEU A 848 11.42 12.58 -26.83
C LEU A 848 12.58 11.65 -27.22
N GLN A 849 12.32 10.34 -27.33
CA GLN A 849 13.33 9.32 -27.65
C GLN A 849 12.67 7.97 -27.97
N VAL A 850 13.49 6.99 -28.39
CA VAL A 850 13.10 5.58 -28.40
C VAL A 850 13.18 5.03 -26.97
N LEU A 851 12.03 4.72 -26.37
CA LEU A 851 11.95 4.15 -25.03
C LEU A 851 12.06 2.62 -25.10
N THR A 852 12.77 2.03 -24.13
CA THR A 852 12.75 0.57 -23.91
C THR A 852 11.73 0.24 -22.82
N LEU A 853 10.55 -0.24 -23.21
CA LEU A 853 9.59 -0.84 -22.28
C LEU A 853 10.01 -2.26 -21.92
N GLN A 854 9.65 -2.68 -20.72
CA GLN A 854 9.74 -4.07 -20.27
C GLN A 854 8.39 -4.76 -20.53
N ARG A 855 8.43 -6.02 -21.00
CA ARG A 855 7.24 -6.84 -21.22
C ARG A 855 7.50 -8.24 -20.66
N GLU A 856 6.53 -8.83 -19.98
CA GLU A 856 6.60 -10.25 -19.58
C GLU A 856 6.79 -11.11 -20.84
N THR A 857 7.72 -12.08 -20.80
CA THR A 857 7.82 -13.12 -21.83
C THR A 857 7.22 -14.43 -21.32
N GLU A 858 7.05 -15.39 -22.22
CA GLU A 858 6.63 -16.74 -21.84
C GLU A 858 7.70 -17.54 -21.08
N LYS A 859 8.95 -17.06 -20.97
CA LYS A 859 10.02 -17.80 -20.29
C LYS A 859 10.07 -17.51 -18.79
N VAL A 860 9.82 -18.51 -17.96
CA VAL A 860 9.91 -18.44 -16.50
C VAL A 860 11.37 -18.37 -16.01
N MET A 861 11.58 -17.80 -14.82
CA MET A 861 12.88 -17.70 -14.14
C MET A 861 13.01 -18.74 -13.01
N VAL A 862 13.31 -19.99 -13.35
CA VAL A 862 13.45 -21.14 -12.43
C VAL A 862 14.11 -20.79 -11.09
N LYS A 863 15.30 -20.20 -11.12
CA LYS A 863 16.04 -19.82 -9.89
C LYS A 863 15.29 -18.83 -8.99
N ARG A 864 14.46 -17.93 -9.56
CA ARG A 864 13.62 -17.00 -8.80
C ARG A 864 12.31 -17.60 -8.32
N GLN A 865 11.68 -18.51 -9.07
CA GLN A 865 10.51 -19.27 -8.56
C GLN A 865 10.92 -20.04 -7.29
N ARG A 866 11.96 -20.89 -7.40
CA ARG A 866 12.55 -21.65 -6.27
C ARG A 866 12.85 -20.77 -5.06
N THR A 867 13.66 -19.72 -5.23
CA THR A 867 14.15 -18.91 -4.09
C THR A 867 13.08 -18.03 -3.45
N ALA A 868 11.97 -17.76 -4.15
CA ALA A 868 10.91 -16.91 -3.63
C ALA A 868 9.59 -17.65 -3.35
N PHE A 869 9.52 -18.99 -3.51
CA PHE A 869 8.31 -19.73 -3.15
C PHE A 869 8.15 -19.90 -1.63
N PRO A 870 9.14 -20.38 -0.86
CA PRO A 870 9.04 -20.45 0.60
C PRO A 870 8.60 -19.12 1.26
N PRO A 871 9.25 -17.97 1.00
CA PRO A 871 8.75 -16.70 1.53
C PRO A 871 7.35 -16.37 1.07
N ASN A 872 7.00 -16.50 -0.22
CA ASN A 872 5.68 -16.11 -0.68
C ASN A 872 4.57 -16.99 -0.06
N PHE A 873 4.85 -18.26 0.21
CA PHE A 873 3.90 -19.18 0.81
C PHE A 873 3.60 -18.80 2.26
N VAL A 874 4.62 -18.56 3.09
CA VAL A 874 4.44 -18.06 4.46
C VAL A 874 3.77 -16.68 4.47
N HIS A 875 4.16 -15.77 3.56
CA HIS A 875 3.49 -14.48 3.34
C HIS A 875 2.04 -14.58 2.79
N SER A 876 1.54 -15.79 2.54
CA SER A 876 0.13 -16.06 2.21
C SER A 876 -0.62 -16.73 3.37
N LEU A 877 0.10 -17.36 4.30
CA LEU A 877 -0.44 -17.85 5.58
C LEU A 877 -0.58 -16.71 6.61
N ASP A 878 0.39 -15.79 6.70
CA ASP A 878 0.28 -14.62 7.59
C ASP A 878 -0.88 -13.69 7.19
N GLY A 879 -1.03 -13.41 5.90
CA GLY A 879 -2.18 -12.70 5.35
C GLY A 879 -3.50 -13.42 5.59
N SER A 880 -3.50 -14.76 5.61
CA SER A 880 -4.69 -15.55 5.94
C SER A 880 -5.05 -15.44 7.43
N HIS A 881 -4.09 -15.62 8.34
CA HIS A 881 -4.29 -15.52 9.79
C HIS A 881 -4.79 -14.13 10.20
N MET A 882 -4.19 -13.06 9.67
CA MET A 882 -4.66 -11.68 9.83
C MET A 882 -6.12 -11.51 9.39
N MET A 883 -6.50 -12.05 8.23
CA MET A 883 -7.86 -11.90 7.70
C MET A 883 -8.90 -12.72 8.49
N MET A 884 -8.57 -13.95 8.91
CA MET A 884 -9.41 -14.75 9.80
C MET A 884 -9.68 -14.01 11.12
N THR A 885 -8.61 -13.46 11.70
CA THR A 885 -8.67 -12.65 12.93
C THR A 885 -9.54 -11.41 12.73
N ALA A 886 -9.31 -10.63 11.66
CA ALA A 886 -10.09 -9.42 11.38
C ALA A 886 -11.60 -9.71 11.27
N ILE A 887 -11.97 -10.79 10.58
CA ILE A 887 -13.36 -11.26 10.45
C ILE A 887 -13.93 -11.64 11.83
N ALA A 888 -13.18 -12.38 12.64
CA ALA A 888 -13.60 -12.82 13.96
C ALA A 888 -13.78 -11.65 14.94
N CYS A 889 -12.80 -10.72 15.03
CA CYS A 889 -12.89 -9.52 15.88
C CYS A 889 -14.12 -8.67 15.55
N LYS A 890 -14.43 -8.47 14.26
CA LYS A 890 -15.65 -7.77 13.83
C LYS A 890 -16.94 -8.52 14.18
N ARG A 891 -16.94 -9.85 14.16
CA ARG A 891 -18.10 -10.66 14.61
C ARG A 891 -18.29 -10.59 16.13
N ALA A 892 -17.21 -10.42 16.89
CA ALA A 892 -17.22 -10.03 18.30
C ALA A 892 -17.53 -8.54 18.54
N GLY A 893 -17.68 -7.74 17.48
CA GLY A 893 -17.99 -6.31 17.55
C GLY A 893 -16.83 -5.41 17.96
N MET A 894 -15.58 -5.88 17.87
CA MET A 894 -14.36 -5.12 18.19
C MET A 894 -13.87 -4.28 17.00
N ASN A 895 -13.13 -3.21 17.28
CA ASN A 895 -12.36 -2.51 16.24
C ASN A 895 -11.05 -3.27 15.97
N PHE A 896 -10.67 -3.42 14.70
CA PHE A 896 -9.46 -4.11 14.29
C PHE A 896 -8.68 -3.32 13.24
N ALA A 897 -7.36 -3.22 13.42
CA ALA A 897 -6.43 -2.84 12.38
C ALA A 897 -5.23 -3.81 12.36
N GLY A 898 -4.63 -4.00 11.19
CA GLY A 898 -3.44 -4.83 11.03
C GLY A 898 -2.32 -4.08 10.31
N VAL A 899 -1.10 -4.23 10.82
CA VAL A 899 0.16 -3.91 10.16
C VAL A 899 0.90 -5.23 9.91
N HIS A 900 0.32 -6.02 9.02
CA HIS A 900 0.76 -7.38 8.65
C HIS A 900 0.77 -8.39 9.80
N ASP A 901 1.87 -8.47 10.55
CA ASP A 901 2.13 -9.37 11.69
C ASP A 901 2.05 -8.66 13.06
N SER A 902 1.47 -7.45 13.05
CA SER A 902 1.12 -6.62 14.20
C SER A 902 -0.39 -6.31 14.16
N PHE A 903 -1.11 -6.57 15.25
CA PHE A 903 -2.58 -6.54 15.31
C PHE A 903 -3.09 -5.61 16.41
N TRP A 904 -4.01 -4.71 16.06
CA TRP A 904 -4.35 -3.56 16.88
C TRP A 904 -5.84 -3.50 17.20
N THR A 905 -6.18 -3.22 18.46
CA THR A 905 -7.57 -3.04 18.93
C THR A 905 -7.61 -2.03 20.09
N HIS A 906 -8.76 -1.79 20.73
CA HIS A 906 -8.83 -0.93 21.93
C HIS A 906 -8.27 -1.63 23.16
N ALA A 907 -7.76 -0.87 24.13
CA ALA A 907 -7.17 -1.42 25.36
C ALA A 907 -8.10 -2.36 26.15
N CYS A 908 -9.42 -2.12 26.13
CA CYS A 908 -10.44 -2.98 26.73
C CYS A 908 -10.66 -4.32 25.99
N ASP A 909 -10.31 -4.38 24.70
CA ASP A 909 -10.59 -5.49 23.79
C ASP A 909 -9.39 -6.46 23.67
N VAL A 910 -8.22 -6.14 24.24
CA VAL A 910 -6.94 -6.85 23.98
C VAL A 910 -6.96 -8.31 24.44
N ASP A 911 -7.53 -8.62 25.60
CA ASP A 911 -7.63 -10.01 26.06
C ASP A 911 -8.52 -10.86 25.13
N GLN A 912 -9.59 -10.26 24.58
CA GLN A 912 -10.46 -10.92 23.60
C GLN A 912 -9.75 -11.08 22.24
N LEU A 913 -8.96 -10.09 21.81
CA LEU A 913 -8.10 -10.22 20.63
C LEU A 913 -7.12 -11.37 20.80
N ASN A 914 -6.43 -11.45 21.95
CA ASN A 914 -5.44 -12.48 22.21
C ASN A 914 -6.04 -13.90 22.26
N THR A 915 -7.28 -14.06 22.71
CA THR A 915 -8.02 -15.34 22.58
C THR A 915 -8.31 -15.66 21.11
N ILE A 916 -8.93 -14.72 20.37
CA ILE A 916 -9.27 -14.90 18.95
C ILE A 916 -8.04 -15.21 18.10
N LEU A 917 -6.89 -14.57 18.39
CA LEU A 917 -5.63 -14.78 17.68
C LEU A 917 -5.15 -16.23 17.75
N ARG A 918 -5.17 -16.81 18.96
CA ARG A 918 -4.77 -18.19 19.21
C ARG A 918 -5.74 -19.16 18.55
N GLU A 919 -7.05 -18.95 18.73
CA GLU A 919 -8.10 -19.74 18.07
C GLU A 919 -7.96 -19.76 16.55
N LYS A 920 -7.83 -18.59 15.90
CA LYS A 920 -7.70 -18.52 14.43
C LYS A 920 -6.35 -19.01 13.91
N PHE A 921 -5.30 -19.04 14.74
CA PHE A 921 -4.03 -19.67 14.37
C PHE A 921 -4.16 -21.20 14.37
N ILE A 922 -4.85 -21.78 15.36
CA ILE A 922 -5.10 -23.22 15.45
C ILE A 922 -6.05 -23.66 14.33
N GLU A 923 -7.16 -22.94 14.11
CA GLU A 923 -8.10 -23.21 13.01
C GLU A 923 -7.41 -23.23 11.62
N LEU A 924 -6.39 -22.40 11.43
CA LEU A 924 -5.58 -22.37 10.21
C LEU A 924 -4.69 -23.63 10.07
N TYR A 925 -4.17 -24.17 11.17
CA TYR A 925 -3.15 -25.23 11.19
C TYR A 925 -3.62 -26.63 11.63
N ASP A 926 -4.88 -26.75 12.03
CA ASP A 926 -5.63 -28.02 12.05
C ASP A 926 -5.97 -28.49 10.61
N ALA A 927 -5.99 -27.58 9.64
CA ALA A 927 -6.07 -27.93 8.23
C ALA A 927 -4.74 -28.51 7.70
N PRO A 928 -4.76 -29.57 6.87
CA PRO A 928 -3.55 -30.20 6.34
C PRO A 928 -2.95 -29.38 5.18
N ILE A 929 -2.35 -28.24 5.51
CA ILE A 929 -1.89 -27.20 4.55
C ILE A 929 -0.86 -27.73 3.54
N LEU A 930 0.08 -28.60 3.95
CA LEU A 930 1.15 -29.08 3.07
C LEU A 930 0.66 -30.21 2.16
N GLU A 931 -0.26 -31.03 2.66
CA GLU A 931 -0.94 -32.10 1.93
C GLU A 931 -1.84 -31.49 0.84
N ASN A 932 -2.74 -30.57 1.22
CA ASN A 932 -3.59 -29.82 0.28
C ASN A 932 -2.78 -29.09 -0.82
N LEU A 933 -1.56 -28.64 -0.50
CA LEU A 933 -0.66 -28.01 -1.46
C LEU A 933 -0.04 -29.02 -2.43
N LEU A 934 0.38 -30.19 -1.93
CA LEU A 934 0.93 -31.29 -2.72
C LEU A 934 -0.14 -31.87 -3.66
N GLU A 935 -1.32 -32.21 -3.14
CA GLU A 935 -2.47 -32.68 -3.91
C GLU A 935 -2.82 -31.68 -5.03
N SER A 936 -2.91 -30.38 -4.71
CA SER A 936 -3.19 -29.33 -5.71
C SER A 936 -2.08 -29.15 -6.76
N PHE A 937 -0.84 -29.55 -6.45
CA PHE A 937 0.26 -29.61 -7.43
C PHE A 937 0.16 -30.86 -8.31
N GLU A 938 -0.18 -32.01 -7.75
CA GLU A 938 -0.37 -33.27 -8.48
C GLU A 938 -1.58 -33.19 -9.43
N GLU A 939 -2.72 -32.65 -8.98
CA GLU A 939 -3.86 -32.30 -9.83
C GLU A 939 -3.48 -31.29 -10.94
N SER A 940 -2.68 -30.27 -10.60
CA SER A 940 -2.26 -29.23 -11.55
C SER A 940 -1.28 -29.73 -12.60
N PHE A 941 -0.49 -30.75 -12.28
CA PHE A 941 0.67 -31.19 -13.05
C PHE A 941 0.82 -32.74 -13.00
N PRO A 942 -0.17 -33.53 -13.45
CA PRO A 942 -0.22 -34.99 -13.25
C PRO A 942 0.87 -35.79 -13.99
N THR A 943 1.72 -35.12 -14.78
CA THR A 943 2.91 -35.70 -15.43
C THR A 943 4.20 -35.45 -14.64
N LEU A 944 4.15 -34.79 -13.48
CA LEU A 944 5.32 -34.43 -12.67
C LEU A 944 5.27 -35.14 -11.32
N THR A 945 6.36 -35.81 -10.96
CA THR A 945 6.56 -36.41 -9.64
C THR A 945 7.13 -35.37 -8.67
N PHE A 946 6.49 -35.21 -7.52
CA PHE A 946 6.93 -34.31 -6.45
C PHE A 946 7.68 -35.10 -5.35
N PRO A 947 8.61 -34.46 -4.61
CA PRO A 947 9.21 -35.08 -3.44
C PRO A 947 8.17 -35.26 -2.32
N PRO A 948 8.26 -36.34 -1.50
CA PRO A 948 7.38 -36.53 -0.37
C PRO A 948 7.50 -35.39 0.65
N LEU A 949 6.46 -35.22 1.47
CA LEU A 949 6.44 -34.22 2.53
C LEU A 949 7.56 -34.49 3.56
N PRO A 950 8.17 -33.44 4.13
CA PRO A 950 9.04 -33.59 5.31
C PRO A 950 8.29 -34.21 6.49
N GLU A 951 8.99 -34.96 7.32
CA GLU A 951 8.46 -35.44 8.59
C GLU A 951 8.09 -34.26 9.52
N ARG A 952 7.07 -34.47 10.36
CA ARG A 952 6.59 -33.50 11.34
C ARG A 952 6.99 -33.94 12.75
N GLY A 953 7.28 -32.97 13.62
CA GLY A 953 7.53 -33.19 15.04
C GLY A 953 6.26 -33.41 15.87
N ASP A 954 6.43 -33.40 17.19
CA ASP A 954 5.42 -33.79 18.19
C ASP A 954 4.62 -32.60 18.78
N PHE A 955 4.78 -31.38 18.27
CA PHE A 955 4.14 -30.19 18.85
C PHE A 955 2.61 -30.20 18.70
N ASP A 956 1.89 -30.11 19.83
CA ASP A 956 0.44 -29.88 19.85
C ASP A 956 0.12 -28.39 19.75
N LEU A 957 -0.59 -28.01 18.68
CA LEU A 957 -1.07 -26.64 18.48
C LEU A 957 -1.98 -26.14 19.61
N ARG A 958 -2.61 -27.03 20.38
CA ARG A 958 -3.48 -26.63 21.49
C ARG A 958 -2.72 -25.91 22.61
N GLU A 959 -1.40 -26.13 22.73
CA GLU A 959 -0.54 -25.35 23.64
C GLU A 959 -0.55 -23.84 23.30
N VAL A 960 -0.81 -23.46 22.04
CA VAL A 960 -0.92 -22.06 21.61
C VAL A 960 -2.07 -21.32 22.31
N LEU A 961 -3.15 -22.01 22.71
CA LEU A 961 -4.25 -21.42 23.51
C LEU A 961 -3.74 -20.86 24.85
N HIS A 962 -2.71 -21.47 25.42
CA HIS A 962 -2.13 -21.10 26.71
C HIS A 962 -0.87 -20.24 26.58
N SER A 963 -0.39 -20.00 25.35
CA SER A 963 0.77 -19.11 25.15
C SER A 963 0.42 -17.64 25.37
N THR A 964 0.72 -17.17 26.57
CA THR A 964 0.62 -15.76 26.99
C THR A 964 1.33 -14.80 26.02
N TYR A 965 2.50 -15.19 25.47
CA TYR A 965 3.36 -14.29 24.70
C TYR A 965 3.39 -14.54 23.16
N PHE A 966 2.50 -15.40 22.65
CA PHE A 966 2.36 -15.69 21.20
C PHE A 966 2.35 -14.42 20.34
N PHE A 967 1.46 -13.49 20.70
CA PHE A 967 1.50 -12.08 20.33
C PHE A 967 1.57 -11.29 21.65
N ASN A 968 2.42 -10.26 21.75
CA ASN A 968 2.62 -9.52 23.01
C ASN A 968 3.08 -8.07 22.85
#